data_AF-A0A2T2RFQ6-F1
#
_entry.id   AF-A0A2T2RFQ6-F1
#
_cell.length_a   1.000
_cell.length_b   1.000
_cell.length_c   1.000
_cell.angle_alpha   90.00
_cell.angle_beta   90.00
_cell.angle_gamma   90.00
#
_symmetry.space_group_name_H-M   'P 1'
#
loop_
_entity.id
_entity.type
_entity.pdbx_description
1 polymer ?
#
loop_
_entity_poly.entity_id
_entity_poly.type
_entity_poly.pdbx_seq_one_letter_code
_entity_poly.pdbx_strand_id
1 'polypeptide(L)'
;MAVGQIEKQFGKGAVMRLGDQANQTVASIPTGAISLDLALGVGGIPRGRVTEIYGPEASGKCVVAGTHVWTDRGLETIEELFARCGQPTSCTSRVTDVRQQGLRAVNEHGELEGVAALTHNDRKPVVRLKLRTGRSIEVTHNHPLRVVSEHDFMVWRQAGEIREGDTVASAAFGAEEAAEGDGLDEDEAVLLGYLTAQGSLSSHTAIRFTHRDPEVGQDFTDVVSRVLGDVAVRCDDGKEYAVFGTAVRGELEARYGFGCDVTAPVHIPHCVRTAGGKMQRAFLSALFEGDGWIDESSTIGWASASHSLAQQVQLLLLGLGSPAALSAQTSSIDERDSWTVTINPEWVRRFFDEIGFRATQRQSQVEAGCRAFAQDQPLENASHGAGLAGHRYLFERVEQVEEAGDKPTFDLMLPQSHSFLANGVLSHNTTVALHVVAEAQQAGGVAAFIDAEHALDPSYAKALGVDTEELLVSQPDTGEQALEIADMLVRSGAVDVIVIDSVAALTPKAEIEGEMGDSHVGLQARLMSQALRKLSGTLHRSRTSAVFINQLREKVGVMFGCFDHSTRVTLADGTQEKIGEIVDRRLPVEVLSYDAERDEVVPKPVTNWFDNGPTEAFLQFRVDKPTGDRPAQFACTPNHLIRTPGGWREAAELCEGDRVLQTVTTSLSDEQWEIVLGAVMGNATLSPDPSGHRRRLGFGHRGDQAAYAEWKASLFSNVDVRRYADERGAVFYDVQPLAELGELSDAVAIDGTTKTFSDEYLKQLTPRSLAVWYMDNGGFPRRTEERQGRPRDYDAGAEIGVEAMDPGTRRRLQAYLRDTWGIEATLVEGNRAASLQFPAAEARKLHQLIACHVHPSMQHALRADCRGHFVNAVAQGEPR
;
A
#
# COMPACT_ATOMS: atom_id res chain seq x y z
N MET A 1 -48.97 -16.61 38.60
CA MET A 1 -47.94 -16.58 37.54
C MET A 1 -47.12 -15.32 37.73
N ALA A 2 -45.84 -15.44 38.09
CA ALA A 2 -44.96 -14.32 38.43
C ALA A 2 -44.93 -13.23 37.34
N VAL A 3 -45.04 -13.63 36.07
CA VAL A 3 -45.11 -12.72 34.90
C VAL A 3 -46.22 -11.66 35.04
N GLY A 4 -47.42 -12.05 35.47
CA GLY A 4 -48.54 -11.11 35.62
C GLY A 4 -48.42 -10.16 36.82
N GLN A 5 -47.61 -10.50 37.83
CA GLN A 5 -47.27 -9.56 38.91
C GLN A 5 -46.21 -8.57 38.46
N ILE A 6 -45.24 -9.02 37.65
CA ILE A 6 -44.17 -8.18 37.12
C ILE A 6 -44.75 -7.13 36.16
N GLU A 7 -45.64 -7.49 35.25
CA GLU A 7 -46.28 -6.49 34.36
C GLU A 7 -47.14 -5.47 35.11
N LYS A 8 -47.74 -5.87 36.24
CA LYS A 8 -48.58 -4.99 37.06
C LYS A 8 -47.76 -4.03 37.92
N GLN A 9 -46.55 -4.41 38.32
CA GLN A 9 -45.62 -3.57 39.09
C GLN A 9 -44.71 -2.70 38.22
N PHE A 10 -44.26 -3.22 37.07
CA PHE A 10 -43.21 -2.60 36.25
C PHE A 10 -43.69 -2.16 34.86
N GLY A 11 -44.97 -2.36 34.55
CA GLY A 11 -45.59 -1.96 33.28
C GLY A 11 -45.71 -3.11 32.27
N LYS A 12 -46.67 -3.00 31.35
CA LYS A 12 -46.81 -3.94 30.22
C LYS A 12 -45.51 -3.98 29.41
N GLY A 13 -45.01 -5.19 29.13
CA GLY A 13 -43.75 -5.39 28.40
C GLY A 13 -42.50 -5.49 29.29
N ALA A 14 -42.63 -5.40 30.62
CA ALA A 14 -41.49 -5.55 31.54
C ALA A 14 -40.86 -6.96 31.52
N VAL A 15 -41.59 -7.98 31.02
CA VAL A 15 -41.09 -9.33 30.77
C VAL A 15 -41.67 -9.81 29.45
N MET A 16 -40.81 -10.30 28.54
CA MET A 16 -41.19 -10.80 27.23
C MET A 16 -40.55 -12.16 26.96
N ARG A 17 -41.20 -13.03 26.18
CA ARG A 17 -40.59 -14.27 25.72
C ARG A 17 -39.67 -13.97 24.54
N LEU A 18 -38.52 -14.62 24.45
CA LEU A 18 -37.51 -14.40 23.40
C LEU A 18 -38.06 -14.55 21.96
N GLY A 19 -39.17 -15.29 21.78
CA GLY A 19 -39.85 -15.48 20.49
C GLY A 19 -41.06 -14.56 20.25
N ASP A 20 -41.44 -13.71 21.19
CA ASP A 20 -42.47 -12.69 20.96
C ASP A 20 -41.83 -11.57 20.12
N GLN A 21 -41.88 -11.69 18.79
CA GLN A 21 -41.59 -10.59 17.88
C GLN A 21 -42.68 -9.52 18.03
N ALA A 22 -42.62 -8.74 19.10
CA ALA A 22 -43.10 -7.38 19.00
C ALA A 22 -42.08 -6.67 18.12
N ASN A 23 -42.47 -6.39 16.88
CA ASN A 23 -41.80 -5.44 16.01
C ASN A 23 -41.86 -4.08 16.73
N GLN A 24 -40.98 -3.83 17.70
CA GLN A 24 -40.82 -2.52 18.29
C GLN A 24 -40.20 -1.70 17.18
N THR A 25 -41.03 -0.99 16.43
CA THR A 25 -40.60 0.09 15.55
C THR A 25 -39.87 1.11 16.43
N VAL A 26 -38.54 0.96 16.53
CA VAL A 26 -37.67 1.92 17.19
C VAL A 26 -37.67 3.15 16.31
N ALA A 27 -38.26 4.24 16.79
CA ALA A 27 -38.21 5.51 16.08
C ALA A 27 -36.74 5.94 15.98
N SER A 28 -36.33 6.40 14.80
CA SER A 28 -34.94 6.75 14.49
C SER A 28 -34.86 8.14 13.86
N ILE A 29 -33.65 8.70 13.85
CA ILE A 29 -33.28 9.92 13.14
C ILE A 29 -32.34 9.48 12.01
N PRO A 30 -32.66 9.75 10.73
CA PRO A 30 -31.77 9.40 9.61
C PRO A 30 -30.36 9.97 9.80
N THR A 31 -29.35 9.23 9.38
CA THR A 31 -27.95 9.70 9.43
C THR A 31 -27.58 10.58 8.24
N GLY A 32 -28.50 10.77 7.29
CA GLY A 32 -28.23 11.36 5.97
C GLY A 32 -27.57 10.37 4.99
N ALA A 33 -27.05 9.25 5.48
CA ALA A 33 -26.41 8.19 4.70
C ALA A 33 -27.31 6.94 4.64
N ILE A 34 -27.98 6.71 3.51
CA ILE A 34 -28.89 5.57 3.32
C ILE A 34 -28.21 4.22 3.58
N SER A 35 -26.95 4.07 3.17
CA SER A 35 -26.20 2.83 3.40
C SER A 35 -26.02 2.56 4.90
N LEU A 36 -25.70 3.60 5.69
CA LEU A 36 -25.58 3.50 7.14
C LEU A 36 -26.95 3.26 7.79
N ASP A 37 -28.00 3.95 7.36
CA ASP A 37 -29.36 3.79 7.88
C ASP A 37 -29.91 2.38 7.65
N LEU A 38 -29.60 1.78 6.50
CA LEU A 38 -29.92 0.39 6.17
C LEU A 38 -29.10 -0.60 7.02
N ALA A 39 -27.79 -0.36 7.17
CA ALA A 39 -26.90 -1.22 7.97
C ALA A 39 -27.28 -1.22 9.46
N LEU A 40 -27.75 -0.08 9.98
CA LEU A 40 -28.27 0.04 11.35
C LEU A 40 -29.59 -0.72 11.55
N GLY A 41 -30.28 -1.11 10.47
CA GLY A 41 -31.49 -1.95 10.50
C GLY A 41 -32.74 -1.29 11.09
N VAL A 42 -32.59 -0.07 11.63
CA VAL A 42 -33.67 0.74 12.22
C VAL A 42 -33.89 2.06 11.47
N GLY A 43 -33.20 2.27 10.34
CA GLY A 43 -33.38 3.44 9.47
C GLY A 43 -32.69 4.72 9.96
N GLY A 44 -31.71 4.60 10.87
CA GLY A 44 -30.90 5.71 11.39
C GLY A 44 -30.54 5.55 12.85
N ILE A 45 -30.21 6.66 13.51
CA ILE A 45 -29.82 6.69 14.93
C ILE A 45 -31.07 6.53 15.82
N PRO A 46 -31.11 5.54 16.74
CA PRO A 46 -32.31 5.25 17.51
C PRO A 46 -32.64 6.33 18.54
N ARG A 47 -33.91 6.75 18.59
CA ARG A 47 -34.43 7.72 19.57
C ARG A 47 -34.47 7.16 20.98
N GLY A 48 -34.18 8.03 21.96
CA GLY A 48 -34.18 7.68 23.38
C GLY A 48 -33.03 6.79 23.81
N ARG A 49 -31.96 6.72 23.00
CA ARG A 49 -30.77 5.88 23.22
C ARG A 49 -29.51 6.73 23.15
N VAL A 50 -28.42 6.13 23.63
CA VAL A 50 -27.06 6.64 23.45
C VAL A 50 -26.46 5.94 22.23
N THR A 51 -25.85 6.72 21.34
CA THR A 51 -25.08 6.28 20.20
C THR A 51 -23.69 6.87 20.29
N GLU A 52 -22.67 6.07 20.05
CA GLU A 52 -21.28 6.51 20.06
C GLU A 52 -20.69 6.31 18.66
N ILE A 53 -20.05 7.35 18.15
CA ILE A 53 -19.39 7.37 16.83
C ILE A 53 -17.90 7.45 17.08
N TYR A 54 -17.16 6.46 16.59
CA TYR A 54 -15.70 6.40 16.67
C TYR A 54 -15.07 6.71 15.31
N GLY A 55 -14.07 7.58 15.31
CA GLY A 55 -13.29 7.88 14.10
C GLY A 55 -11.97 8.58 14.42
N PRO A 56 -11.01 8.61 13.48
CA PRO A 56 -9.84 9.49 13.58
C PRO A 56 -10.27 10.96 13.51
N GLU A 57 -9.46 11.88 14.03
CA GLU A 57 -9.79 13.32 14.06
C GLU A 57 -10.06 13.91 12.65
N ALA A 58 -10.88 14.98 12.61
CA ALA A 58 -11.10 15.91 11.50
C ALA A 58 -11.93 15.43 10.27
N SER A 59 -13.25 15.41 10.44
CA SER A 59 -14.22 15.45 9.34
C SER A 59 -14.24 16.83 8.66
N GLY A 60 -13.52 16.99 7.55
CA GLY A 60 -13.36 18.24 6.79
C GLY A 60 -12.45 18.11 5.58
N LYS A 61 -12.48 16.94 4.93
CA LYS A 61 -11.56 16.49 3.88
C LYS A 61 -12.09 16.99 2.55
N CYS A 62 -11.39 17.92 1.91
CA CYS A 62 -11.92 18.55 0.70
C CYS A 62 -10.82 18.83 -0.34
N VAL A 63 -11.23 18.88 -1.60
CA VAL A 63 -10.42 19.26 -2.77
C VAL A 63 -10.81 20.67 -3.23
N VAL A 64 -10.01 21.30 -4.08
CA VAL A 64 -10.33 22.62 -4.66
C VAL A 64 -11.23 22.53 -5.91
N ALA A 65 -11.89 23.63 -6.28
CA ALA A 65 -12.81 23.71 -7.43
C ALA A 65 -12.23 23.20 -8.76
N GLY A 66 -10.96 23.53 -9.02
CA GLY A 66 -10.27 23.19 -10.26
C GLY A 66 -9.76 21.74 -10.35
N THR A 67 -10.01 20.93 -9.32
CA THR A 67 -9.65 19.51 -9.31
C THR A 67 -10.48 18.77 -10.35
N HIS A 68 -9.82 17.99 -11.20
CA HIS A 68 -10.46 17.14 -12.20
C HIS A 68 -10.81 15.78 -11.60
N VAL A 69 -12.00 15.30 -11.92
CA VAL A 69 -12.54 14.01 -11.49
C VAL A 69 -13.12 13.28 -12.69
N TRP A 70 -12.99 11.95 -12.70
CA TRP A 70 -13.60 11.11 -13.73
C TRP A 70 -15.06 10.81 -13.37
N THR A 71 -15.97 11.02 -14.31
CA THR A 71 -17.42 10.90 -14.12
C THR A 71 -18.06 10.06 -15.22
N ASP A 72 -19.38 9.91 -15.15
CA ASP A 72 -20.19 9.34 -16.24
C ASP A 72 -20.17 10.16 -17.54
N ARG A 73 -19.57 11.35 -17.51
CA ARG A 73 -19.35 12.22 -18.67
C ARG A 73 -17.88 12.48 -18.90
N GLY A 74 -16.97 11.55 -18.61
CA GLY A 74 -15.55 11.75 -18.86
C GLY A 74 -14.87 12.62 -17.79
N LEU A 75 -13.98 13.55 -18.20
CA LEU A 75 -13.14 14.32 -17.28
C LEU A 75 -13.73 15.72 -16.99
N GLU A 76 -14.42 15.85 -15.87
CA GLU A 76 -15.03 17.12 -15.40
C GLU A 76 -14.24 17.72 -14.24
N THR A 77 -14.32 19.03 -14.03
CA THR A 77 -13.86 19.66 -12.79
C THR A 77 -14.92 19.56 -11.71
N ILE A 78 -14.52 19.71 -10.44
CA ILE A 78 -15.49 19.81 -9.34
C ILE A 78 -16.46 20.97 -9.57
N GLU A 79 -15.99 22.12 -10.07
CA GLU A 79 -16.86 23.25 -10.41
C GLU A 79 -17.91 22.90 -11.48
N GLU A 80 -17.52 22.19 -12.54
CA GLU A 80 -18.44 21.74 -13.59
C GLU A 80 -19.50 20.79 -13.04
N LEU A 81 -19.10 19.91 -12.13
CA LEU A 81 -19.99 18.95 -11.49
C LEU A 81 -21.02 19.64 -10.57
N PHE A 82 -20.63 20.71 -9.88
CA PHE A 82 -21.56 21.56 -9.11
C PHE A 82 -22.50 22.35 -10.03
N ALA A 83 -21.98 22.91 -11.13
CA ALA A 83 -22.77 23.62 -12.12
C ALA A 83 -23.85 22.73 -12.76
N ARG A 84 -23.52 21.46 -13.04
CA ARG A 84 -24.45 20.43 -13.53
C ARG A 84 -25.66 20.23 -12.62
N CYS A 85 -25.46 20.45 -11.32
CA CYS A 85 -26.49 20.33 -10.29
C CYS A 85 -27.26 21.64 -10.05
N GLY A 86 -27.01 22.67 -10.88
CA GLY A 86 -27.59 24.00 -10.72
C GLY A 86 -27.05 24.76 -9.52
N GLN A 87 -25.83 24.44 -9.06
CA GLN A 87 -25.26 24.99 -7.84
C GLN A 87 -24.14 25.97 -8.11
N PRO A 88 -24.24 27.21 -7.60
CA PRO A 88 -23.14 28.15 -7.70
C PRO A 88 -21.99 27.72 -6.78
N THR A 89 -20.74 27.92 -7.21
CA THR A 89 -19.51 27.73 -6.40
C THR A 89 -19.29 28.83 -5.35
N SER A 90 -20.27 29.72 -5.16
CA SER A 90 -20.21 30.88 -4.27
C SER A 90 -20.25 30.50 -2.77
N CYS A 91 -19.43 31.17 -1.96
CA CYS A 91 -19.11 30.91 -0.55
C CYS A 91 -20.30 30.92 0.44
N THR A 92 -21.10 29.88 0.40
CA THR A 92 -21.74 29.37 1.61
C THR A 92 -21.50 27.90 1.62
N SER A 93 -20.96 27.40 2.70
CA SER A 93 -20.92 25.97 2.92
C SER A 93 -22.32 25.42 2.64
N ARG A 94 -22.43 24.32 1.89
CA ARG A 94 -23.70 23.64 1.56
C ARG A 94 -23.44 22.17 1.20
N VAL A 95 -24.22 21.25 1.76
CA VAL A 95 -24.38 19.89 1.24
C VAL A 95 -25.66 19.80 0.48
N THR A 96 -25.58 19.14 -0.66
CA THR A 96 -26.74 18.83 -1.46
C THR A 96 -26.78 17.36 -1.79
N ASP A 97 -27.89 16.72 -1.45
CA ASP A 97 -28.27 15.43 -1.98
C ASP A 97 -28.48 15.53 -3.50
N VAL A 98 -27.75 14.69 -4.24
CA VAL A 98 -27.81 14.62 -5.70
C VAL A 98 -28.17 13.22 -6.21
N ARG A 99 -28.66 12.33 -5.34
CA ARG A 99 -29.04 10.95 -5.72
C ARG A 99 -30.07 10.90 -6.84
N GLN A 100 -31.00 11.85 -6.86
CA GLN A 100 -32.04 11.94 -7.89
C GLN A 100 -31.56 12.56 -9.21
N GLN A 101 -30.37 13.16 -9.22
CA GLN A 101 -29.79 13.80 -10.40
C GLN A 101 -28.95 12.83 -11.24
N GLY A 102 -28.73 11.61 -10.76
CA GLY A 102 -28.08 10.53 -11.51
C GLY A 102 -26.58 10.72 -11.72
N LEU A 103 -25.91 11.60 -10.97
CA LEU A 103 -24.46 11.78 -11.10
C LEU A 103 -23.71 10.52 -10.71
N ARG A 104 -22.66 10.19 -11.47
CA ARG A 104 -21.76 9.09 -11.12
C ARG A 104 -20.30 9.52 -11.28
N ALA A 105 -19.44 9.04 -10.40
CA ALA A 105 -18.00 9.28 -10.40
C ALA A 105 -17.24 7.95 -10.41
N VAL A 106 -16.04 7.95 -10.97
CA VAL A 106 -15.15 6.77 -10.98
C VAL A 106 -14.54 6.61 -9.59
N ASN A 107 -14.76 5.44 -9.00
CA ASN A 107 -14.21 5.07 -7.70
C ASN A 107 -12.79 4.49 -7.80
N GLU A 108 -12.20 4.06 -6.68
CA GLU A 108 -10.88 3.44 -6.64
C GLU A 108 -10.76 2.16 -7.49
N HIS A 109 -11.85 1.46 -7.75
CA HIS A 109 -11.83 0.25 -8.56
C HIS A 109 -11.90 0.53 -10.07
N GLY A 110 -12.08 1.79 -10.49
CA GLY A 110 -12.32 2.14 -11.88
C GLY A 110 -13.77 1.96 -12.32
N GLU A 111 -14.69 1.83 -11.35
CA GLU A 111 -16.10 1.60 -11.59
C GLU A 111 -16.90 2.89 -11.38
N LEU A 112 -17.97 3.08 -12.17
CA LEU A 112 -18.85 4.23 -12.02
C LEU A 112 -19.83 4.01 -10.87
N GLU A 113 -19.70 4.82 -9.84
CA GLU A 113 -20.51 4.79 -8.64
C GLU A 113 -21.39 6.04 -8.53
N GLY A 114 -22.63 5.88 -8.05
CA GLY A 114 -23.55 7.01 -7.88
C GLY A 114 -23.06 7.99 -6.81
N VAL A 115 -23.01 9.28 -7.15
CA VAL A 115 -22.69 10.34 -6.19
C VAL A 115 -23.94 10.63 -5.36
N ALA A 116 -23.83 10.46 -4.04
CA ALA A 116 -24.93 10.67 -3.12
C ALA A 116 -25.10 12.14 -2.76
N ALA A 117 -24.00 12.86 -2.57
CA ALA A 117 -24.01 14.25 -2.15
C ALA A 117 -22.81 15.05 -2.67
N LEU A 118 -23.02 16.35 -2.85
CA LEU A 118 -21.99 17.35 -3.14
C LEU A 118 -21.86 18.28 -1.94
N THR A 119 -20.64 18.56 -1.52
CA THR A 119 -20.36 19.44 -0.38
C THR A 119 -19.52 20.62 -0.82
N HIS A 120 -20.02 21.84 -0.67
CA HIS A 120 -19.20 23.06 -0.62
C HIS A 120 -18.84 23.33 0.84
N ASN A 121 -17.57 23.51 1.14
CA ASN A 121 -17.03 23.55 2.50
C ASN A 121 -16.24 24.84 2.80
N ASP A 122 -16.76 25.97 2.30
CA ASP A 122 -16.17 27.31 2.43
C ASP A 122 -14.67 27.33 2.14
N ARG A 123 -13.97 28.38 2.59
CA ARG A 123 -12.53 28.53 2.43
C ARG A 123 -11.79 27.84 3.56
N LYS A 124 -10.86 26.94 3.21
CA LYS A 124 -9.97 26.26 4.16
C LYS A 124 -8.52 26.35 3.70
N PRO A 125 -7.56 26.28 4.63
CA PRO A 125 -6.15 26.16 4.27
C PRO A 125 -5.94 24.86 3.48
N VAL A 126 -5.22 24.96 2.36
CA VAL A 126 -4.89 23.83 1.50
C VAL A 126 -3.39 23.66 1.35
N VAL A 127 -2.97 22.39 1.27
CA VAL A 127 -1.62 21.98 0.89
C VAL A 127 -1.63 21.55 -0.57
N ARG A 128 -0.60 21.94 -1.32
CA ARG A 128 -0.34 21.50 -2.68
C ARG A 128 0.78 20.47 -2.66
N LEU A 129 0.50 19.28 -3.18
CA LEU A 129 1.50 18.24 -3.42
C LEU A 129 1.84 18.21 -4.90
N LYS A 130 3.12 18.43 -5.23
CA LYS A 130 3.64 18.27 -6.59
C LYS A 130 4.34 16.92 -6.69
N LEU A 131 3.97 16.13 -7.70
CA LEU A 131 4.47 14.79 -7.95
C LEU A 131 5.61 14.82 -8.97
N ARG A 132 6.42 13.76 -9.00
CA ARG A 132 7.55 13.58 -9.92
C ARG A 132 7.18 13.67 -11.40
N THR A 133 5.95 13.32 -11.75
CA THR A 133 5.46 13.47 -13.12
C THR A 133 5.04 14.90 -13.45
N GLY A 134 5.23 15.87 -12.56
CA GLY A 134 4.78 17.25 -12.71
C GLY A 134 3.30 17.48 -12.38
N ARG A 135 2.52 16.42 -12.11
CA ARG A 135 1.14 16.55 -11.63
C ARG A 135 1.10 17.20 -10.26
N SER A 136 -0.01 17.86 -9.95
CA SER A 136 -0.26 18.39 -8.62
C SER A 136 -1.69 18.15 -8.16
N ILE A 137 -1.84 18.01 -6.84
CA ILE A 137 -3.13 17.94 -6.15
C ILE A 137 -3.13 18.97 -5.02
N GLU A 138 -4.25 19.68 -4.89
CA GLU A 138 -4.50 20.64 -3.80
C GLU A 138 -5.67 20.17 -2.96
N VAL A 139 -5.40 19.97 -1.67
CA VAL A 139 -6.33 19.39 -0.70
C VAL A 139 -6.16 20.03 0.67
N THR A 140 -7.16 19.92 1.53
CA THR A 140 -7.01 20.32 2.94
C THR A 140 -5.98 19.45 3.65
N HIS A 141 -5.30 19.96 4.69
CA HIS A 141 -4.24 19.21 5.40
C HIS A 141 -4.69 17.84 5.94
N ASN A 142 -5.93 17.74 6.42
CA ASN A 142 -6.50 16.51 6.94
C ASN A 142 -6.99 15.53 5.84
N HIS A 143 -6.89 15.90 4.57
CA HIS A 143 -7.37 15.08 3.46
C HIS A 143 -6.49 13.83 3.30
N PRO A 144 -7.03 12.62 3.43
CA PRO A 144 -6.26 11.39 3.31
C PRO A 144 -5.97 11.05 1.85
N LEU A 145 -4.71 10.76 1.55
CA LEU A 145 -4.27 10.24 0.27
C LEU A 145 -3.64 8.86 0.46
N ARG A 146 -3.72 8.01 -0.58
CA ARG A 146 -3.02 6.72 -0.58
C ARG A 146 -1.52 6.94 -0.77
N VAL A 147 -0.74 6.45 0.18
CA VAL A 147 0.73 6.44 0.12
C VAL A 147 1.28 5.02 0.24
N VAL A 148 2.43 4.78 -0.36
CA VAL A 148 3.23 3.57 -0.15
C VAL A 148 4.06 3.79 1.11
N SER A 149 3.91 2.90 2.09
CA SER A 149 4.71 2.90 3.31
C SER A 149 6.14 2.46 3.02
N GLU A 150 7.03 2.63 4.01
CA GLU A 150 8.43 2.16 3.93
C GLU A 150 8.57 0.64 3.76
N HIS A 151 7.48 -0.11 3.93
CA HIS A 151 7.40 -1.56 3.80
C HIS A 151 6.56 -1.99 2.58
N ASP A 152 6.44 -1.13 1.56
CA ASP A 152 5.71 -1.36 0.30
C ASP A 152 4.19 -1.64 0.44
N PHE A 153 3.58 -1.28 1.58
CA PHE A 153 2.12 -1.37 1.75
C PHE A 153 1.43 -0.06 1.38
N MET A 154 0.31 -0.14 0.65
CA MET A 154 -0.58 1.01 0.49
C MET A 154 -1.29 1.31 1.81
N VAL A 155 -1.17 2.54 2.30
CA VAL A 155 -1.82 3.04 3.52
C VAL A 155 -2.43 4.42 3.27
N TRP A 156 -3.36 4.84 4.11
CA TRP A 156 -3.88 6.22 4.09
C TRP A 156 -3.00 7.11 4.96
N ARG A 157 -2.61 8.28 4.43
CA ARG A 157 -1.87 9.31 5.17
C ARG A 157 -2.50 10.67 4.90
N GLN A 158 -2.54 11.54 5.91
CA GLN A 158 -3.09 12.89 5.73
C GLN A 158 -2.17 13.73 4.86
N ALA A 159 -2.71 14.58 4.00
CA ALA A 159 -1.94 15.41 3.09
C ALA A 159 -0.93 16.33 3.80
N GLY A 160 -1.27 16.83 5.00
CA GLY A 160 -0.37 17.63 5.83
C GLY A 160 0.78 16.85 6.48
N GLU A 161 0.69 15.51 6.51
CA GLU A 161 1.75 14.63 7.03
C GLU A 161 2.66 14.10 5.93
N ILE A 162 2.27 14.28 4.67
CA ILE A 162 3.05 13.85 3.50
C ILE A 162 4.26 14.77 3.35
N ARG A 163 5.43 14.16 3.17
CA ARG A 163 6.70 14.85 3.00
C ARG A 163 7.26 14.64 1.60
N GLU A 164 8.15 15.53 1.20
CA GLU A 164 8.95 15.34 0.00
C GLU A 164 9.67 13.99 0.06
N GLY A 165 9.52 13.21 -1.00
CA GLY A 165 10.07 11.88 -1.13
C GLY A 165 9.12 10.74 -0.82
N ASP A 166 7.98 10.99 -0.15
CA ASP A 166 6.91 10.00 0.01
C ASP A 166 6.35 9.59 -1.35
N THR A 167 5.78 8.38 -1.44
CA THR A 167 5.22 7.87 -2.69
C THR A 167 3.71 7.77 -2.59
N VAL A 168 2.96 8.49 -3.42
CA VAL A 168 1.49 8.44 -3.51
C VAL A 168 1.03 7.47 -4.58
N ALA A 169 -0.17 6.89 -4.42
CA ALA A 169 -0.80 6.07 -5.44
C ALA A 169 -1.63 6.91 -6.41
N SER A 170 -1.45 6.67 -7.70
CA SER A 170 -2.21 7.26 -8.80
C SER A 170 -2.88 6.20 -9.64
N ALA A 171 -4.11 6.44 -10.10
CA ALA A 171 -4.80 5.53 -11.00
C ALA A 171 -4.44 5.81 -12.46
N ALA A 172 -4.12 4.76 -13.21
CA ALA A 172 -3.88 4.81 -14.66
C ALA A 172 -5.10 4.30 -15.46
N PHE A 173 -6.29 4.71 -15.01
CA PHE A 173 -7.56 4.41 -15.65
C PHE A 173 -8.53 5.59 -15.45
N GLY A 174 -9.41 5.79 -16.42
CA GLY A 174 -10.51 6.74 -16.37
C GLY A 174 -11.86 6.02 -16.41
N ALA A 175 -12.86 6.64 -17.03
CA ALA A 175 -14.19 6.03 -17.18
C ALA A 175 -14.30 5.29 -18.54
N GLU A 176 -14.25 3.96 -18.55
CA GLU A 176 -14.38 3.15 -19.78
C GLU A 176 -15.82 3.08 -20.32
N GLU A 177 -16.82 3.00 -19.43
CA GLU A 177 -18.24 2.77 -19.77
C GLU A 177 -19.06 4.05 -20.00
N ALA A 178 -18.44 5.23 -19.86
CA ALA A 178 -19.12 6.51 -19.83
C ALA A 178 -18.81 7.34 -21.07
N ALA A 179 -19.73 7.34 -22.03
CA ALA A 179 -19.56 8.06 -23.28
C ALA A 179 -20.90 8.48 -23.91
N GLU A 180 -21.86 8.98 -23.14
CA GLU A 180 -22.94 9.82 -23.69
C GLU A 180 -22.48 11.29 -23.82
N GLY A 181 -21.21 11.53 -24.14
CA GLY A 181 -20.68 12.87 -24.35
C GLY A 181 -21.23 13.46 -25.65
N ASP A 182 -22.31 14.24 -25.53
CA ASP A 182 -22.77 15.30 -26.42
C ASP A 182 -22.58 15.09 -27.93
N GLY A 183 -22.91 13.92 -28.48
CA GLY A 183 -23.02 13.69 -29.93
C GLY A 183 -21.79 14.03 -30.78
N LEU A 184 -20.60 14.18 -30.18
CA LEU A 184 -19.34 14.51 -30.86
C LEU A 184 -18.91 13.32 -31.71
N ASP A 185 -18.75 13.52 -33.01
CA ASP A 185 -18.24 12.49 -33.90
C ASP A 185 -16.70 12.41 -33.91
N GLU A 186 -16.16 11.35 -34.52
CA GLU A 186 -14.73 11.09 -34.56
C GLU A 186 -13.97 12.11 -35.43
N ASP A 187 -14.54 12.54 -36.55
CA ASP A 187 -13.92 13.53 -37.44
C ASP A 187 -13.90 14.92 -36.78
N GLU A 188 -14.94 15.26 -36.02
CA GLU A 188 -15.01 16.47 -35.20
C GLU A 188 -13.92 16.47 -34.12
N ALA A 189 -13.72 15.34 -33.43
CA ALA A 189 -12.65 15.21 -32.44
C ALA A 189 -11.25 15.38 -33.07
N VAL A 190 -11.03 14.81 -34.26
CA VAL A 190 -9.77 14.95 -35.02
C VAL A 190 -9.55 16.42 -35.43
N LEU A 191 -10.58 17.08 -35.97
CA LEU A 191 -10.49 18.50 -36.33
C LEU A 191 -10.09 19.35 -35.13
N LEU A 192 -10.75 19.15 -33.99
CA LEU A 192 -10.45 19.87 -32.75
C LEU A 192 -9.02 19.61 -32.27
N GLY A 193 -8.48 18.40 -32.43
CA GLY A 193 -7.08 18.09 -32.12
C GLY A 193 -6.10 18.90 -32.96
N TYR A 194 -6.29 18.95 -34.29
CA TYR A 194 -5.45 19.75 -35.18
C TYR A 194 -5.51 21.25 -34.90
N LEU A 195 -6.71 21.77 -34.62
CA LEU A 195 -6.90 23.18 -34.28
C LEU A 195 -6.25 23.54 -32.93
N THR A 196 -6.30 22.63 -31.96
CA THR A 196 -5.65 22.80 -30.66
C THR A 196 -4.13 22.80 -30.77
N ALA A 197 -3.57 21.91 -31.60
CA ALA A 197 -2.13 21.78 -31.80
C ALA A 197 -1.51 23.11 -32.27
N GLN A 198 -2.03 23.66 -33.38
CA GLN A 198 -1.42 24.79 -34.08
C GLN A 198 -1.73 26.16 -33.46
N GLY A 199 -2.62 26.24 -32.45
CA GLY A 199 -3.02 27.48 -31.80
C GLY A 199 -3.62 28.54 -32.74
N SER A 200 -4.05 28.16 -33.94
CA SER A 200 -4.37 29.09 -35.04
C SER A 200 -5.82 29.59 -35.02
N LEU A 201 -6.20 30.26 -33.93
CA LEU A 201 -7.41 31.09 -33.87
C LEU A 201 -7.09 32.59 -33.77
N SER A 202 -5.81 32.96 -33.87
CA SER A 202 -5.34 34.36 -33.79
C SER A 202 -5.63 35.19 -35.04
N SER A 203 -6.06 34.57 -36.16
CA SER A 203 -6.39 35.27 -37.42
C SER A 203 -7.89 35.57 -37.51
N HIS A 204 -8.26 36.85 -37.62
CA HIS A 204 -9.66 37.31 -37.61
C HIS A 204 -10.49 36.88 -38.85
N THR A 205 -9.89 36.17 -39.81
CA THR A 205 -10.48 35.94 -41.15
C THR A 205 -10.41 34.50 -41.65
N ALA A 206 -9.61 33.63 -41.03
CA ALA A 206 -9.39 32.26 -41.47
C ALA A 206 -8.91 31.34 -40.34
N ILE A 207 -9.22 30.06 -40.47
CA ILE A 207 -8.63 28.95 -39.72
C ILE A 207 -7.41 28.48 -40.49
N ARG A 208 -6.28 28.27 -39.83
CA ARG A 208 -5.04 27.82 -40.49
C ARG A 208 -4.47 26.61 -39.76
N PHE A 209 -3.84 25.73 -40.51
CA PHE A 209 -3.11 24.58 -40.00
C PHE A 209 -1.79 24.50 -40.77
N THR A 210 -0.66 24.52 -40.06
CA THR A 210 0.65 24.51 -40.71
C THR A 210 1.37 23.21 -40.40
N HIS A 211 1.65 22.39 -41.42
CA HIS A 211 2.39 21.15 -41.26
C HIS A 211 3.21 20.83 -42.51
N ARG A 212 4.43 20.30 -42.31
CA ARG A 212 5.38 20.03 -43.43
C ARG A 212 5.12 18.71 -44.14
N ASP A 213 4.46 17.77 -43.46
CA ASP A 213 4.09 16.48 -44.05
C ASP A 213 2.81 16.65 -44.89
N PRO A 214 2.86 16.38 -46.21
CA PRO A 214 1.69 16.46 -47.06
C PRO A 214 0.60 15.42 -46.73
N GLU A 215 0.95 14.28 -46.13
CA GLU A 215 -0.04 13.26 -45.71
C GLU A 215 -0.95 13.82 -44.62
N VAL A 216 -0.37 14.46 -43.60
CA VAL A 216 -1.10 15.13 -42.50
C VAL A 216 -1.93 16.30 -43.03
N GLY A 217 -1.37 17.07 -43.97
CA GLY A 217 -2.09 18.19 -44.59
C GLY A 217 -3.30 17.75 -45.43
N GLN A 218 -3.20 16.61 -46.10
CA GLN A 218 -4.32 16.00 -46.82
C GLN A 218 -5.38 15.46 -45.85
N ASP A 219 -4.98 14.77 -44.76
CA ASP A 219 -5.92 14.30 -43.74
C ASP A 219 -6.71 15.46 -43.11
N PHE A 220 -6.02 16.56 -42.76
CA PHE A 220 -6.68 17.79 -42.30
C PHE A 220 -7.71 18.32 -43.31
N THR A 221 -7.36 18.35 -44.60
CA THR A 221 -8.25 18.82 -45.67
C THR A 221 -9.50 17.94 -45.81
N ASP A 222 -9.31 16.62 -45.72
CA ASP A 222 -10.39 15.66 -45.85
C ASP A 222 -11.33 15.71 -44.63
N VAL A 223 -10.77 15.84 -43.42
CA VAL A 223 -11.54 16.02 -42.16
C VAL A 223 -12.36 17.30 -42.21
N VAL A 224 -11.75 18.43 -42.61
CA VAL A 224 -12.47 19.71 -42.79
C VAL A 224 -13.66 19.55 -43.74
N SER A 225 -13.47 18.85 -44.86
CA SER A 225 -14.53 18.64 -45.85
C SER A 225 -15.68 17.78 -45.30
N ARG A 226 -15.38 16.79 -44.44
CA ARG A 226 -16.39 15.94 -43.81
C ARG A 226 -17.18 16.67 -42.71
N VAL A 227 -16.50 17.47 -41.90
CA VAL A 227 -17.11 18.17 -40.75
C VAL A 227 -17.86 19.43 -41.18
N LEU A 228 -17.30 20.22 -42.11
CA LEU A 228 -17.82 21.54 -42.50
C LEU A 228 -18.49 21.55 -43.88
N GLY A 229 -18.50 20.43 -44.60
CA GLY A 229 -19.05 20.31 -45.95
C GLY A 229 -18.11 20.82 -47.05
N ASP A 230 -18.67 21.22 -48.21
CA ASP A 230 -17.93 21.71 -49.40
C ASP A 230 -17.26 23.07 -49.17
N VAL A 231 -16.33 23.15 -48.22
CA VAL A 231 -15.51 24.33 -47.93
C VAL A 231 -14.14 24.15 -48.57
N ALA A 232 -13.74 25.10 -49.41
CA ALA A 232 -12.44 25.04 -50.07
C ALA A 232 -11.30 25.30 -49.08
N VAL A 233 -10.43 24.30 -48.90
CA VAL A 233 -9.15 24.44 -48.20
C VAL A 233 -8.10 24.93 -49.17
N ARG A 234 -7.50 26.08 -48.89
CA ARG A 234 -6.40 26.62 -49.68
C ARG A 234 -5.07 26.19 -49.07
N CYS A 235 -4.23 25.51 -49.87
CA CYS A 235 -2.86 25.20 -49.49
C CYS A 235 -1.90 26.24 -50.07
N ASP A 236 -1.22 27.00 -49.21
CA ASP A 236 -0.15 27.93 -49.57
C ASP A 236 1.22 27.29 -49.23
N ASP A 237 2.18 27.39 -50.16
CA ASP A 237 3.56 26.86 -50.03
C ASP A 237 3.69 25.37 -49.66
N GLY A 238 2.66 24.56 -49.94
CA GLY A 238 2.64 23.12 -49.67
C GLY A 238 2.64 22.73 -48.19
N LYS A 239 2.45 23.69 -47.29
CA LYS A 239 2.60 23.48 -45.83
C LYS A 239 1.58 24.22 -44.98
N GLU A 240 0.93 25.25 -45.51
CA GLU A 240 -0.08 26.04 -44.80
C GLU A 240 -1.45 25.80 -45.41
N TYR A 241 -2.37 25.21 -44.64
CA TYR A 241 -3.72 24.86 -45.06
C TYR A 241 -4.70 25.82 -44.39
N ALA A 242 -5.44 26.59 -45.18
CA ALA A 242 -6.28 27.66 -44.69
C ALA A 242 -7.72 27.56 -45.19
N VAL A 243 -8.66 27.72 -44.26
CA VAL A 243 -10.10 27.83 -44.53
C VAL A 243 -10.53 29.27 -44.27
N PHE A 244 -10.92 29.98 -45.34
CA PHE A 244 -11.31 31.38 -45.25
C PHE A 244 -12.83 31.51 -45.08
N GLY A 245 -13.26 32.28 -44.07
CA GLY A 245 -14.68 32.55 -43.85
C GLY A 245 -15.02 32.84 -42.40
N THR A 246 -15.62 34.00 -42.13
CA THR A 246 -16.07 34.39 -40.78
C THR A 246 -17.27 33.58 -40.30
N ALA A 247 -18.07 33.03 -41.23
CA ALA A 247 -19.23 32.18 -40.92
C ALA A 247 -18.83 30.82 -40.36
N VAL A 248 -17.87 30.14 -41.01
CA VAL A 248 -17.31 28.86 -40.55
C VAL A 248 -16.70 28.99 -39.16
N ARG A 249 -15.99 30.09 -38.91
CA ARG A 249 -15.45 30.40 -37.59
C ARG A 249 -16.55 30.59 -36.54
N GLY A 250 -17.57 31.38 -36.84
CA GLY A 250 -18.70 31.59 -35.94
C GLY A 250 -19.47 30.31 -35.64
N GLU A 251 -19.52 29.39 -36.61
CA GLU A 251 -20.10 28.05 -36.43
C GLU A 251 -19.24 27.19 -35.49
N LEU A 252 -17.91 27.14 -35.66
CA LEU A 252 -17.03 26.41 -34.75
C LEU A 252 -17.04 26.97 -33.32
N GLU A 253 -17.07 28.30 -33.18
CA GLU A 253 -17.17 28.98 -31.89
C GLU A 253 -18.53 28.68 -31.21
N ALA A 254 -19.63 28.74 -31.96
CA ALA A 254 -20.96 28.44 -31.45
C ALA A 254 -21.16 26.95 -31.12
N ARG A 255 -20.54 26.05 -31.89
CA ARG A 255 -20.73 24.59 -31.78
C ARG A 255 -19.81 23.94 -30.75
N TYR A 256 -18.57 24.41 -30.63
CA TYR A 256 -17.55 23.76 -29.79
C TYR A 256 -16.98 24.67 -28.69
N GLY A 257 -17.43 25.93 -28.60
CA GLY A 257 -16.92 26.88 -27.63
C GLY A 257 -15.46 27.30 -27.88
N PHE A 258 -14.96 27.08 -29.09
CA PHE A 258 -13.58 27.40 -29.49
C PHE A 258 -13.45 28.91 -29.80
N GLY A 259 -13.36 29.72 -28.75
CA GLY A 259 -13.28 31.18 -28.85
C GLY A 259 -11.92 31.70 -29.33
N CYS A 260 -11.91 32.85 -30.00
CA CYS A 260 -10.70 33.53 -30.52
C CYS A 260 -10.07 34.50 -29.51
N ASP A 261 -10.39 34.39 -28.23
CA ASP A 261 -9.87 35.32 -27.23
C ASP A 261 -8.40 34.99 -26.94
N VAL A 262 -7.51 35.76 -27.56
CA VAL A 262 -6.06 35.66 -27.42
C VAL A 262 -5.59 35.87 -25.97
N THR A 263 -6.50 36.28 -25.07
CA THR A 263 -6.24 36.51 -23.65
C THR A 263 -6.76 35.40 -22.73
N ALA A 264 -7.60 34.48 -23.24
CA ALA A 264 -8.10 33.35 -22.46
C ALA A 264 -7.10 32.18 -22.51
N PRO A 265 -6.85 31.48 -21.38
CA PRO A 265 -6.02 30.28 -21.38
C PRO A 265 -6.62 29.23 -22.32
N VAL A 266 -5.77 28.64 -23.17
CA VAL A 266 -6.17 27.55 -24.07
C VAL A 266 -6.38 26.30 -23.22
N HIS A 267 -7.50 25.60 -23.43
CA HIS A 267 -7.90 24.37 -22.74
C HIS A 267 -8.37 23.32 -23.76
N ILE A 268 -8.41 22.05 -23.36
CA ILE A 268 -9.11 21.02 -24.14
C ILE A 268 -10.60 21.38 -24.15
N PRO A 269 -11.26 21.42 -25.33
CA PRO A 269 -12.68 21.70 -25.42
C PRO A 269 -13.49 20.83 -24.46
N HIS A 270 -14.46 21.43 -23.77
CA HIS A 270 -15.30 20.71 -22.81
C HIS A 270 -15.92 19.46 -23.46
N CYS A 271 -16.47 19.58 -24.67
CA CYS A 271 -17.06 18.47 -25.41
C CYS A 271 -16.08 17.31 -25.69
N VAL A 272 -14.77 17.56 -25.77
CA VAL A 272 -13.75 16.51 -25.93
C VAL A 272 -13.41 15.87 -24.59
N ARG A 273 -13.21 16.68 -23.53
CA ARG A 273 -12.95 16.15 -22.17
C ARG A 273 -14.09 15.28 -21.70
N THR A 274 -15.32 15.65 -22.04
CA THR A 274 -16.52 14.90 -21.67
C THR A 274 -16.97 13.86 -22.68
N ALA A 275 -16.23 13.70 -23.78
CA ALA A 275 -16.47 12.63 -24.73
C ALA A 275 -15.90 11.30 -24.23
N GLY A 276 -16.41 10.20 -24.78
CA GLY A 276 -15.88 8.87 -24.49
C GLY A 276 -14.43 8.68 -24.93
N GLY A 277 -13.78 7.64 -24.39
CA GLY A 277 -12.40 7.32 -24.68
C GLY A 277 -12.08 7.18 -26.18
N LYS A 278 -13.05 6.79 -27.02
CA LYS A 278 -12.86 6.76 -28.48
C LYS A 278 -12.55 8.15 -29.06
N MET A 279 -13.35 9.16 -28.71
CA MET A 279 -13.21 10.52 -29.21
C MET A 279 -12.00 11.22 -28.58
N GLN A 280 -11.74 10.96 -27.30
CA GLN A 280 -10.52 11.44 -26.63
C GLN A 280 -9.24 10.91 -27.30
N ARG A 281 -9.20 9.62 -27.68
CA ARG A 281 -8.08 9.04 -28.46
C ARG A 281 -7.94 9.72 -29.82
N ALA A 282 -9.05 9.91 -30.55
CA ALA A 282 -9.03 10.56 -31.86
C ALA A 282 -8.49 12.01 -31.79
N PHE A 283 -8.92 12.76 -30.78
CA PHE A 283 -8.41 14.09 -30.48
C PHE A 283 -6.91 14.09 -30.16
N LEU A 284 -6.46 13.22 -29.25
CA LEU A 284 -5.05 13.12 -28.87
C LEU A 284 -4.16 12.68 -30.04
N SER A 285 -4.64 11.76 -30.87
CA SER A 285 -3.92 11.32 -32.07
C SER A 285 -3.66 12.51 -33.00
N ALA A 286 -4.68 13.32 -33.29
CA ALA A 286 -4.53 14.52 -34.11
C ALA A 286 -3.69 15.62 -33.45
N LEU A 287 -3.80 15.80 -32.13
CA LEU A 287 -3.00 16.76 -31.36
C LEU A 287 -1.49 16.46 -31.46
N PHE A 288 -1.11 15.20 -31.20
CA PHE A 288 0.28 14.75 -31.29
C PHE A 288 0.77 14.65 -32.75
N GLU A 289 -0.12 14.41 -33.71
CA GLU A 289 0.22 14.50 -35.14
C GLU A 289 0.59 15.94 -35.53
N GLY A 290 -0.17 16.94 -35.04
CA GLY A 290 0.03 18.34 -35.35
C GLY A 290 1.36 18.90 -34.82
N ASP A 291 1.59 18.81 -33.51
CA ASP A 291 2.74 19.45 -32.85
C ASP A 291 3.57 18.52 -31.96
N GLY A 292 3.25 17.23 -31.97
CA GLY A 292 4.06 16.23 -31.27
C GLY A 292 5.35 15.94 -32.01
N TRP A 293 6.37 15.55 -31.24
CA TRP A 293 7.69 15.15 -31.69
C TRP A 293 8.07 13.79 -31.11
N ILE A 294 9.04 13.15 -31.76
CA ILE A 294 9.62 11.88 -31.33
C ILE A 294 11.13 12.04 -31.39
N ASP A 295 11.82 11.75 -30.29
CA ASP A 295 13.28 11.83 -30.25
C ASP A 295 13.96 10.48 -30.54
N GLU A 296 15.29 10.48 -30.60
CA GLU A 296 16.10 9.28 -30.86
C GLU A 296 15.96 8.19 -29.77
N SER A 297 15.52 8.57 -28.56
CA SER A 297 15.24 7.64 -27.46
C SER A 297 13.85 7.02 -27.56
N SER A 298 13.11 7.32 -28.64
CA SER A 298 11.69 6.98 -28.82
C SER A 298 10.76 7.62 -27.80
N THR A 299 11.18 8.67 -27.10
CA THR A 299 10.28 9.46 -26.26
C THR A 299 9.36 10.27 -27.16
N ILE A 300 8.04 10.19 -26.90
CA ILE A 300 7.05 11.02 -27.59
C ILE A 300 6.79 12.24 -26.72
N GLY A 301 6.86 13.43 -27.30
CA GLY A 301 6.59 14.67 -26.58
C GLY A 301 5.66 15.60 -27.33
N TRP A 302 4.99 16.47 -26.58
CA TRP A 302 4.16 17.55 -27.08
C TRP A 302 4.29 18.76 -26.15
N ALA A 303 4.36 19.97 -26.70
CA ALA A 303 4.62 21.18 -25.92
C ALA A 303 3.54 22.24 -26.13
N SER A 304 3.29 23.04 -25.08
CA SER A 304 2.34 24.15 -25.11
C SER A 304 2.75 25.27 -24.18
N ALA A 305 2.39 26.50 -24.55
CA ALA A 305 2.52 27.67 -23.68
C ALA A 305 1.49 27.69 -22.53
N SER A 306 0.43 26.86 -22.59
CA SER A 306 -0.62 26.77 -21.57
C SER A 306 -0.36 25.60 -20.62
N HIS A 307 -0.06 25.90 -19.34
CA HIS A 307 0.04 24.90 -18.28
C HIS A 307 -1.26 24.08 -18.15
N SER A 308 -2.41 24.74 -18.19
CA SER A 308 -3.69 24.06 -18.00
C SER A 308 -4.01 23.09 -19.14
N LEU A 309 -3.69 23.46 -20.39
CA LEU A 309 -3.83 22.56 -21.53
C LEU A 309 -2.92 21.34 -21.37
N ALA A 310 -1.64 21.56 -21.03
CA ALA A 310 -0.68 20.49 -20.83
C ALA A 310 -1.08 19.54 -19.69
N GLN A 311 -1.61 20.08 -18.58
CA GLN A 311 -2.15 19.29 -17.48
C GLN A 311 -3.37 18.44 -17.90
N GLN A 312 -4.30 19.01 -18.68
CA GLN A 312 -5.47 18.26 -19.18
C GLN A 312 -5.06 17.15 -20.15
N VAL A 313 -4.10 17.41 -21.05
CA VAL A 313 -3.55 16.39 -21.95
C VAL A 313 -2.91 15.26 -21.16
N GLN A 314 -2.13 15.60 -20.13
CA GLN A 314 -1.52 14.62 -19.23
C GLN A 314 -2.57 13.75 -18.50
N LEU A 315 -3.67 14.34 -18.02
CA LEU A 315 -4.74 13.62 -17.32
C LEU A 315 -5.54 12.71 -18.26
N LEU A 316 -5.84 13.14 -19.49
CA LEU A 316 -6.48 12.28 -20.49
C LEU A 316 -5.61 11.09 -20.86
N LEU A 317 -4.32 11.33 -21.10
CA LEU A 317 -3.34 10.28 -21.38
C LEU A 317 -3.28 9.25 -20.24
N LEU A 318 -3.24 9.72 -18.99
CA LEU A 318 -3.26 8.87 -17.80
C LEU A 318 -4.54 8.03 -17.71
N GLY A 319 -5.71 8.63 -17.94
CA GLY A 319 -7.00 7.93 -17.89
C GLY A 319 -7.18 6.90 -19.01
N LEU A 320 -6.55 7.11 -20.17
CA LEU A 320 -6.47 6.13 -21.26
C LEU A 320 -5.35 5.09 -21.04
N GLY A 321 -4.67 5.13 -19.89
CA GLY A 321 -3.65 4.18 -19.51
C GLY A 321 -2.27 4.43 -20.12
N SER A 322 -2.01 5.61 -20.68
CA SER A 322 -0.70 6.03 -21.22
C SER A 322 -0.10 7.13 -20.33
N PRO A 323 0.65 6.80 -19.27
CA PRO A 323 1.19 7.79 -18.34
C PRO A 323 2.18 8.73 -19.03
N ALA A 324 2.09 10.03 -18.69
CA ALA A 324 2.97 11.06 -19.22
C ALA A 324 3.51 11.94 -18.09
N ALA A 325 4.73 12.46 -18.27
CA ALA A 325 5.34 13.47 -17.42
C ALA A 325 5.08 14.88 -17.98
N LEU A 326 4.95 15.86 -17.10
CA LEU A 326 4.78 17.28 -17.40
C LEU A 326 5.98 18.04 -16.84
N SER A 327 6.67 18.79 -17.70
CA SER A 327 7.82 19.59 -17.30
C SER A 327 7.70 21.02 -17.82
N ALA A 328 8.23 21.99 -17.07
CA ALA A 328 8.34 23.37 -17.52
C ALA A 328 9.75 23.63 -18.03
N GLN A 329 9.86 24.32 -19.17
CA GLN A 329 11.10 24.84 -19.69
C GLN A 329 10.94 26.34 -19.97
N THR A 330 11.70 27.17 -19.27
CA THR A 330 11.77 28.61 -19.55
C THR A 330 12.77 28.85 -20.66
N SER A 331 12.32 29.45 -21.76
CA SER A 331 13.21 29.80 -22.86
C SER A 331 14.10 30.97 -22.46
N SER A 332 15.40 30.84 -22.74
CA SER A 332 16.42 31.86 -22.44
C SER A 332 16.38 33.06 -23.38
N ILE A 333 15.57 33.02 -24.44
CA ILE A 333 15.50 34.04 -25.49
C ILE A 333 14.33 35.00 -25.25
N ASP A 334 13.19 34.51 -24.78
CA ASP A 334 11.94 35.27 -24.64
C ASP A 334 11.34 35.22 -23.23
N GLU A 335 12.00 34.56 -22.27
CA GLU A 335 11.58 34.42 -20.86
C GLU A 335 10.16 33.84 -20.70
N ARG A 336 9.69 33.08 -21.69
CA ARG A 336 8.38 32.42 -21.65
C ARG A 336 8.52 30.97 -21.21
N ASP A 337 7.61 30.55 -20.36
CA ASP A 337 7.50 29.15 -19.93
C ASP A 337 6.77 28.34 -21.01
N SER A 338 7.41 27.23 -21.41
CA SER A 338 6.81 26.19 -22.25
C SER A 338 6.63 24.93 -21.42
N TRP A 339 5.43 24.36 -21.46
CA TRP A 339 5.05 23.16 -20.74
C TRP A 339 5.08 21.97 -21.70
N THR A 340 5.92 20.98 -21.39
CA THR A 340 6.13 19.80 -22.24
C THR A 340 5.56 18.57 -21.57
N VAL A 341 4.66 17.89 -22.27
CA VAL A 341 4.12 16.57 -21.93
C VAL A 341 4.96 15.52 -22.64
N THR A 342 5.56 14.58 -21.90
CA THR A 342 6.43 13.53 -22.45
C THR A 342 5.96 12.14 -22.02
N ILE A 343 5.85 11.24 -22.98
CA ILE A 343 5.52 9.83 -22.79
C ILE A 343 6.83 9.04 -22.83
N ASN A 344 7.19 8.43 -21.70
CA ASN A 344 8.42 7.66 -21.57
C ASN A 344 8.41 6.45 -22.52
N PRO A 345 9.57 6.00 -23.01
CA PRO A 345 9.70 4.86 -23.93
C PRO A 345 8.97 3.58 -23.47
N GLU A 346 8.92 3.34 -22.16
CA GLU A 346 8.22 2.21 -21.53
C GLU A 346 6.70 2.20 -21.80
N TRP A 347 6.08 3.36 -22.02
CA TRP A 347 4.64 3.52 -22.27
C TRP A 347 4.30 3.81 -23.73
N VAL A 348 5.31 4.01 -24.60
CA VAL A 348 5.12 4.36 -26.01
C VAL A 348 4.34 3.30 -26.77
N ARG A 349 4.56 2.01 -26.46
CA ARG A 349 3.78 0.93 -27.06
C ARG A 349 2.29 1.03 -26.71
N ARG A 350 1.98 1.35 -25.46
CA ARG A 350 0.60 1.52 -25.00
C ARG A 350 -0.04 2.76 -25.63
N PHE A 351 0.70 3.86 -25.76
CA PHE A 351 0.25 5.02 -26.52
C PHE A 351 -0.04 4.66 -27.99
N PHE A 352 0.81 3.86 -28.62
CA PHE A 352 0.62 3.45 -30.01
C PHE A 352 -0.60 2.53 -30.20
N ASP A 353 -0.75 1.54 -29.32
CA ASP A 353 -1.86 0.58 -29.36
C ASP A 353 -3.21 1.27 -29.05
N GLU A 354 -3.22 2.25 -28.16
CA GLU A 354 -4.45 2.93 -27.71
C GLU A 354 -4.79 4.20 -28.50
N ILE A 355 -3.80 5.00 -28.91
CA ILE A 355 -4.02 6.33 -29.53
C ILE A 355 -3.43 6.36 -30.94
N GLY A 356 -2.15 6.04 -31.08
CA GLY A 356 -1.44 5.98 -32.36
C GLY A 356 -1.27 7.33 -33.07
N PHE A 357 -0.52 7.30 -34.16
CA PHE A 357 -0.36 8.41 -35.09
C PHE A 357 -1.26 8.20 -36.31
N ARG A 358 -1.63 9.28 -36.99
CA ARG A 358 -2.49 9.24 -38.18
C ARG A 358 -1.68 9.02 -39.45
N ALA A 359 -0.49 9.62 -39.55
CA ALA A 359 0.37 9.48 -40.73
C ALA A 359 1.14 8.16 -40.75
N THR A 360 1.14 7.48 -41.89
CA THR A 360 1.84 6.21 -42.11
C THR A 360 3.35 6.35 -41.88
N GLN A 361 3.91 7.51 -42.24
CA GLN A 361 5.33 7.82 -42.02
C GLN A 361 5.70 7.83 -40.53
N ARG A 362 4.90 8.48 -39.68
CA ARG A 362 5.16 8.52 -38.22
C ARG A 362 4.91 7.18 -37.55
N GLN A 363 3.88 6.44 -37.97
CA GLN A 363 3.67 5.06 -37.52
C GLN A 363 4.91 4.19 -37.79
N SER A 364 5.48 4.29 -38.99
CA SER A 364 6.68 3.54 -39.39
C SER A 364 7.93 3.96 -38.61
N GLN A 365 8.08 5.24 -38.27
CA GLN A 365 9.20 5.74 -37.44
C GLN A 365 9.16 5.15 -36.03
N VAL A 366 7.98 5.08 -35.41
CA VAL A 366 7.79 4.50 -34.08
C VAL A 366 7.97 2.98 -34.11
N GLU A 367 7.40 2.28 -35.10
CA GLU A 367 7.57 0.83 -35.26
C GLU A 367 9.04 0.43 -35.45
N ALA A 368 9.82 1.25 -36.15
CA ALA A 368 11.27 1.04 -36.31
C ALA A 368 12.03 1.23 -34.99
N GLY A 369 11.65 2.21 -34.17
CA GLY A 369 12.22 2.46 -32.83
C GLY A 369 11.82 1.37 -31.81
N CYS A 370 10.55 0.97 -31.76
CA CYS A 370 10.04 -0.02 -30.81
C CYS A 370 10.66 -1.42 -31.00
N ARG A 371 11.08 -1.80 -32.22
CA ARG A 371 11.80 -3.07 -32.45
C ARG A 371 13.16 -3.13 -31.76
N ALA A 372 13.77 -1.99 -31.43
CA ALA A 372 15.05 -1.94 -30.71
C ALA A 372 14.89 -2.16 -29.19
N PHE A 373 13.71 -1.88 -28.62
CA PHE A 373 13.42 -2.01 -27.18
C PHE A 373 13.07 -3.43 -26.72
N ALA A 374 12.96 -4.40 -27.64
CA ALA A 374 12.50 -5.75 -27.33
C ALA A 374 13.55 -6.65 -26.64
N GLN A 375 14.64 -6.11 -26.07
CA GLN A 375 15.69 -6.95 -25.49
C GLN A 375 16.24 -6.59 -24.10
N ASP A 376 15.87 -5.50 -23.44
CA ASP A 376 16.37 -5.26 -22.07
C ASP A 376 15.34 -4.61 -21.15
N GLN A 377 15.22 -5.22 -19.96
CA GLN A 377 14.46 -4.85 -18.75
C GLN A 377 12.99 -5.28 -18.64
N PRO A 378 12.69 -6.36 -17.89
CA PRO A 378 11.48 -6.40 -17.09
C PRO A 378 11.52 -5.21 -16.12
N LEU A 379 10.36 -4.61 -15.85
CA LEU A 379 10.16 -3.57 -14.83
C LEU A 379 10.76 -4.02 -13.48
N GLU A 380 12.03 -3.69 -13.23
CA GLU A 380 12.67 -3.78 -11.93
C GLU A 380 12.16 -2.63 -11.08
N ASN A 381 11.04 -2.87 -10.39
CA ASN A 381 10.68 -2.34 -9.07
C ASN A 381 9.37 -2.99 -8.61
N ALA A 382 9.43 -4.30 -8.32
CA ALA A 382 8.42 -5.01 -7.54
C ALA A 382 8.96 -6.37 -7.07
N SER A 383 10.16 -6.41 -6.47
CA SER A 383 10.54 -7.55 -5.64
C SER A 383 9.77 -7.43 -4.32
N HIS A 384 8.68 -8.22 -4.20
CA HIS A 384 7.67 -8.32 -3.12
C HIS A 384 6.30 -7.69 -3.44
N GLY A 385 5.69 -8.13 -4.54
CA GLY A 385 4.32 -7.75 -4.90
C GLY A 385 3.55 -8.82 -5.66
N ALA A 386 3.65 -10.10 -5.26
CA ALA A 386 2.91 -11.18 -5.94
C ALA A 386 1.37 -11.09 -5.78
N GLY A 387 0.85 -10.13 -5.01
CA GLY A 387 -0.57 -9.78 -4.93
C GLY A 387 -1.03 -8.61 -5.84
N LEU A 388 -0.11 -7.97 -6.57
CA LEU A 388 -0.36 -6.77 -7.38
C LEU A 388 -0.22 -7.03 -8.90
N ALA A 389 -0.38 -8.28 -9.33
CA ALA A 389 -0.42 -8.65 -10.75
C ALA A 389 -1.76 -8.23 -11.38
N GLY A 390 -1.85 -6.95 -11.75
CA GLY A 390 -3.02 -6.33 -12.40
C GLY A 390 -2.92 -4.81 -12.40
N HIS A 391 -1.84 -4.25 -12.98
CA HIS A 391 -1.44 -2.85 -12.85
C HIS A 391 -2.51 -1.83 -13.31
N ARG A 392 -3.40 -1.45 -12.39
CA ARG A 392 -4.34 -0.31 -12.51
C ARG A 392 -3.82 0.95 -11.79
N TYR A 393 -2.84 0.79 -10.91
CA TYR A 393 -2.24 1.88 -10.14
C TYR A 393 -0.77 2.07 -10.48
N LEU A 394 -0.34 3.32 -10.45
CA LEU A 394 1.04 3.79 -10.52
C LEU A 394 1.42 4.40 -9.19
N PHE A 395 2.71 4.38 -8.89
CA PHE A 395 3.25 4.92 -7.66
C PHE A 395 4.18 6.08 -7.98
N GLU A 396 3.91 7.24 -7.39
CA GLU A 396 4.59 8.48 -7.72
C GLU A 396 5.16 9.16 -6.51
N ARG A 397 6.42 9.54 -6.63
CA ARG A 397 7.12 10.27 -5.59
C ARG A 397 6.61 11.72 -5.52
N VAL A 398 6.36 12.20 -4.32
CA VAL A 398 6.10 13.61 -4.03
C VAL A 398 7.43 14.35 -4.14
N GLU A 399 7.52 15.30 -5.08
CA GLU A 399 8.69 16.15 -5.25
C GLU A 399 8.65 17.37 -4.36
N GLN A 400 7.48 17.92 -4.12
CA GLN A 400 7.33 19.19 -3.42
C GLN A 400 6.02 19.23 -2.63
N VAL A 401 6.08 19.83 -1.44
CA VAL A 401 4.92 20.10 -0.58
C VAL A 401 4.88 21.58 -0.25
N GLU A 402 3.82 22.28 -0.65
CA GLU A 402 3.68 23.74 -0.48
C GLU A 402 2.36 24.11 0.19
N GLU A 403 2.39 25.10 1.09
CA GLU A 403 1.18 25.75 1.58
C GLU A 403 0.54 26.58 0.46
N ALA A 404 -0.70 26.25 0.09
CA ALA A 404 -1.44 26.91 -1.00
C ALA A 404 -2.50 27.91 -0.49
N GLY A 405 -2.50 28.21 0.80
CA GLY A 405 -3.33 29.22 1.45
C GLY A 405 -4.81 28.83 1.54
N ASP A 406 -5.67 29.78 1.90
CA ASP A 406 -7.10 29.51 2.05
C ASP A 406 -7.81 29.53 0.71
N LYS A 407 -8.48 28.43 0.31
CA LYS A 407 -9.24 28.31 -0.95
C LYS A 407 -10.62 27.72 -0.69
N PRO A 408 -11.64 28.02 -1.53
CA PRO A 408 -12.92 27.33 -1.46
C PRO A 408 -12.70 25.84 -1.68
N THR A 409 -13.24 25.02 -0.79
CA THR A 409 -13.04 23.58 -0.78
C THR A 409 -14.35 22.84 -0.97
N PHE A 410 -14.27 21.69 -1.62
CA PHE A 410 -15.39 20.94 -2.14
C PHE A 410 -15.21 19.44 -1.90
N ASP A 411 -16.30 18.69 -1.89
CA ASP A 411 -16.25 17.25 -1.68
C ASP A 411 -17.40 16.46 -2.36
N LEU A 412 -17.19 15.16 -2.58
CA LEU A 412 -18.09 14.23 -3.28
C LEU A 412 -18.38 12.97 -2.45
N MET A 413 -19.63 12.68 -2.11
CA MET A 413 -19.93 11.45 -1.36
C MET A 413 -20.21 10.26 -2.28
N LEU A 414 -19.30 9.29 -2.32
CA LEU A 414 -19.50 7.96 -2.92
C LEU A 414 -19.92 6.97 -1.81
N PRO A 415 -21.14 6.40 -1.84
CA PRO A 415 -21.73 5.64 -0.73
C PRO A 415 -21.19 4.21 -0.51
N GLN A 416 -20.45 3.65 -1.48
CA GLN A 416 -19.87 2.30 -1.45
C GLN A 416 -18.34 2.37 -1.25
N SER A 417 -17.62 3.06 -2.14
CA SER A 417 -16.15 3.12 -2.07
C SER A 417 -15.62 4.14 -1.06
N HIS A 418 -16.40 5.19 -0.79
CA HIS A 418 -15.97 6.37 -0.04
C HIS A 418 -14.69 7.05 -0.57
N SER A 419 -14.33 6.76 -1.82
CA SER A 419 -13.09 7.18 -2.46
C SER A 419 -13.28 7.50 -3.95
N PHE A 420 -12.58 8.52 -4.45
CA PHE A 420 -12.64 8.95 -5.84
C PHE A 420 -11.27 9.45 -6.34
N LEU A 421 -11.12 9.60 -7.66
CA LEU A 421 -9.89 10.06 -8.31
C LEU A 421 -9.89 11.58 -8.48
N ALA A 422 -8.97 12.26 -7.79
CA ALA A 422 -8.75 13.71 -7.84
C ALA A 422 -7.41 14.01 -8.55
N ASN A 423 -7.44 14.59 -9.75
CA ASN A 423 -6.25 14.76 -10.61
C ASN A 423 -5.45 13.46 -10.80
N GLY A 424 -6.13 12.31 -10.76
CA GLY A 424 -5.53 10.98 -10.86
C GLY A 424 -5.01 10.39 -9.54
N VAL A 425 -5.08 11.10 -8.42
CA VAL A 425 -4.68 10.64 -7.07
C VAL A 425 -5.91 10.14 -6.30
N LEU A 426 -5.76 9.09 -5.50
CA LEU A 426 -6.87 8.54 -4.72
C LEU A 426 -7.16 9.35 -3.43
N SER A 427 -8.42 9.76 -3.25
CA SER A 427 -8.93 10.70 -2.23
C SER A 427 -10.13 10.10 -1.46
N HIS A 428 -10.31 10.37 -0.15
CA HIS A 428 -11.36 9.76 0.72
C HIS A 428 -12.10 10.76 1.64
N ASN A 429 -13.40 10.52 1.95
CA ASN A 429 -14.32 11.48 2.62
C ASN A 429 -15.00 10.97 3.92
N THR A 430 -15.51 11.85 4.83
CA THR A 430 -16.69 11.64 5.77
C THR A 430 -16.91 12.72 6.89
N THR A 431 -18.19 13.08 7.21
CA THR A 431 -18.71 13.93 8.34
C THR A 431 -20.14 13.54 8.86
N VAL A 432 -20.29 12.49 9.68
CA VAL A 432 -21.63 11.89 10.00
C VAL A 432 -22.48 12.66 11.04
N ALA A 433 -21.88 13.25 12.08
CA ALA A 433 -22.64 13.76 13.23
C ALA A 433 -23.48 15.01 12.90
N LEU A 434 -22.96 15.91 12.06
CA LEU A 434 -23.68 17.11 11.64
C LEU A 434 -24.82 16.80 10.65
N HIS A 435 -24.72 15.73 9.86
CA HIS A 435 -25.84 15.26 9.04
C HIS A 435 -27.03 14.79 9.87
N VAL A 436 -26.78 14.08 10.97
CA VAL A 436 -27.83 13.67 11.92
C VAL A 436 -28.55 14.89 12.50
N VAL A 437 -27.80 15.94 12.84
CA VAL A 437 -28.35 17.21 13.36
C VAL A 437 -29.24 17.87 12.31
N ALA A 438 -28.76 17.97 11.06
CA ALA A 438 -29.51 18.55 9.95
C ALA A 438 -30.82 17.80 9.69
N GLU A 439 -30.79 16.46 9.64
CA GLU A 439 -31.97 15.62 9.43
C GLU A 439 -32.99 15.75 10.58
N ALA A 440 -32.51 15.86 11.82
CA ALA A 440 -33.37 16.08 12.99
C ALA A 440 -34.10 17.43 12.90
N GLN A 441 -33.39 18.50 12.54
CA GLN A 441 -33.97 19.83 12.39
C GLN A 441 -34.92 19.91 11.19
N GLN A 442 -34.58 19.28 10.07
CA GLN A 442 -35.44 19.21 8.89
C GLN A 442 -36.75 18.47 9.19
N ALA A 443 -36.73 17.47 10.07
CA ALA A 443 -37.94 16.81 10.58
C ALA A 443 -38.76 17.67 11.58
N GLY A 444 -38.35 18.92 11.81
CA GLY A 444 -38.98 19.86 12.75
C GLY A 444 -38.59 19.65 14.21
N GLY A 445 -37.54 18.85 14.46
CA GLY A 445 -37.01 18.60 15.80
C GLY A 445 -35.99 19.65 16.24
N VAL A 446 -35.72 19.71 17.54
CA VAL A 446 -34.71 20.63 18.10
C VAL A 446 -33.41 19.88 18.35
N ALA A 447 -32.28 20.45 17.94
CA ALA A 447 -30.97 19.87 18.14
C ALA A 447 -30.13 20.70 19.11
N ALA A 448 -29.23 20.03 19.83
CA ALA A 448 -28.23 20.68 20.67
C ALA A 448 -26.83 20.09 20.40
N PHE A 449 -25.81 20.91 20.58
CA PHE A 449 -24.41 20.56 20.38
C PHE A 449 -23.58 21.03 21.58
N ILE A 450 -22.93 20.09 22.26
CA ILE A 450 -21.98 20.35 23.34
C ILE A 450 -20.59 20.25 22.74
N ASP A 451 -19.99 21.41 22.48
CA ASP A 451 -18.67 21.55 21.88
C ASP A 451 -17.62 21.68 23.00
N ALA A 452 -17.23 20.53 23.56
CA ALA A 452 -16.20 20.46 24.60
C ALA A 452 -14.79 20.71 24.04
N GLU A 453 -14.56 20.49 22.74
CA GLU A 453 -13.30 20.80 22.06
C GLU A 453 -13.15 22.28 21.64
N HIS A 454 -14.24 23.05 21.70
CA HIS A 454 -14.28 24.44 21.22
C HIS A 454 -13.90 24.52 19.72
N ALA A 455 -14.28 23.51 18.95
CA ALA A 455 -13.86 23.27 17.57
C ALA A 455 -15.03 23.25 16.56
N LEU A 456 -16.28 23.43 17.02
CA LEU A 456 -17.43 23.46 16.13
C LEU A 456 -17.36 24.70 15.22
N ASP A 457 -17.38 24.48 13.90
CA ASP A 457 -17.48 25.53 12.89
C ASP A 457 -18.95 25.76 12.49
N PRO A 458 -19.58 26.89 12.89
CA PRO A 458 -20.97 27.18 12.54
C PRO A 458 -21.18 27.32 11.03
N SER A 459 -20.19 27.83 10.29
CA SER A 459 -20.28 27.97 8.84
C SER A 459 -20.33 26.59 8.19
N TYR A 460 -19.50 25.64 8.65
CA TYR A 460 -19.53 24.26 8.16
C TYR A 460 -20.79 23.49 8.59
N ALA A 461 -21.30 23.70 9.80
CA ALA A 461 -22.56 23.10 10.22
C ALA A 461 -23.73 23.56 9.32
N LYS A 462 -23.82 24.88 9.09
CA LYS A 462 -24.81 25.47 8.18
C LYS A 462 -24.75 24.87 6.77
N ALA A 463 -23.55 24.46 6.34
CA ALA A 463 -23.35 23.70 5.12
C ALA A 463 -24.20 22.47 5.05
N LEU A 464 -24.06 21.63 6.06
CA LEU A 464 -24.52 20.27 6.02
C LEU A 464 -26.05 20.20 6.20
N GLY A 465 -26.73 21.36 6.22
CA GLY A 465 -28.17 21.51 6.35
C GLY A 465 -28.62 21.85 7.77
N VAL A 466 -27.69 22.15 8.68
CA VAL A 466 -27.99 22.53 10.06
C VAL A 466 -28.55 23.95 10.11
N ASP A 467 -29.69 24.14 10.76
CA ASP A 467 -30.18 25.46 11.11
C ASP A 467 -29.39 25.98 12.32
N THR A 468 -28.39 26.80 12.03
CA THR A 468 -27.48 27.35 13.05
C THR A 468 -28.12 28.41 13.94
N GLU A 469 -29.22 29.03 13.52
CA GLU A 469 -29.91 30.03 14.35
C GLU A 469 -30.73 29.34 15.46
N GLU A 470 -31.25 28.14 15.17
CA GLU A 470 -32.03 27.33 16.09
C GLU A 470 -31.22 26.20 16.76
N LEU A 471 -29.95 26.01 16.39
CA LEU A 471 -29.06 25.03 17.03
C LEU A 471 -28.62 25.53 18.41
N LEU A 472 -28.93 24.77 19.46
CA LEU A 472 -28.46 25.09 20.81
C LEU A 472 -27.00 24.65 20.99
N VAL A 473 -26.07 25.60 21.01
CA VAL A 473 -24.64 25.32 21.22
C VAL A 473 -24.21 25.67 22.65
N SER A 474 -23.40 24.82 23.26
CA SER A 474 -22.74 25.10 24.54
C SER A 474 -21.26 24.70 24.49
N GLN A 475 -20.40 25.60 24.96
CA GLN A 475 -18.96 25.41 25.12
C GLN A 475 -18.60 25.39 26.60
N PRO A 476 -18.57 24.20 27.24
CA PRO A 476 -18.28 24.05 28.65
C PRO A 476 -16.77 24.13 28.94
N ASP A 477 -16.44 24.48 30.19
CA ASP A 477 -15.06 24.54 30.70
C ASP A 477 -14.61 23.22 31.34
N THR A 478 -15.55 22.36 31.77
CA THR A 478 -15.26 21.05 32.38
C THR A 478 -16.18 19.94 31.88
N GLY A 479 -15.72 18.69 31.97
CA GLY A 479 -16.50 17.51 31.62
C GLY A 479 -17.79 17.37 32.46
N GLU A 480 -17.75 17.69 33.76
CA GLU A 480 -18.94 17.71 34.60
C GLU A 480 -19.98 18.72 34.10
N GLN A 481 -19.53 19.93 33.77
CA GLN A 481 -20.41 20.99 33.28
C GLN A 481 -21.05 20.59 31.94
N ALA A 482 -20.26 20.04 31.02
CA ALA A 482 -20.73 19.54 29.73
C ALA A 482 -21.90 18.54 29.90
N LEU A 483 -21.71 17.54 30.78
CA LEU A 483 -22.68 16.48 31.00
C LEU A 483 -23.90 16.96 31.80
N GLU A 484 -23.74 17.93 32.70
CA GLU A 484 -24.87 18.56 33.40
C GLU A 484 -25.76 19.38 32.45
N ILE A 485 -25.15 20.15 31.54
CA ILE A 485 -25.88 20.90 30.52
C ILE A 485 -26.65 19.94 29.60
N ALA A 486 -25.99 18.87 29.14
CA ALA A 486 -26.64 17.84 28.35
C ALA A 486 -27.84 17.21 29.08
N ASP A 487 -27.68 16.87 30.35
CA ASP A 487 -28.72 16.28 31.20
C ASP A 487 -29.89 17.25 31.48
N MET A 488 -29.62 18.56 31.60
CA MET A 488 -30.65 19.60 31.70
C MET A 488 -31.46 19.75 30.41
N LEU A 489 -30.78 19.81 29.26
CA LEU A 489 -31.41 19.91 27.95
C LEU A 489 -32.28 18.69 27.65
N VAL A 490 -31.78 17.48 27.90
CA VAL A 490 -32.56 16.25 27.73
C VAL A 490 -33.77 16.21 28.67
N ARG A 491 -33.62 16.63 29.94
CA ARG A 491 -34.74 16.67 30.91
C ARG A 491 -35.85 17.64 30.53
N SER A 492 -35.52 18.72 29.83
CA SER A 492 -36.52 19.69 29.37
C SER A 492 -37.55 19.06 28.42
N GLY A 493 -37.18 17.95 27.77
CA GLY A 493 -38.00 17.30 26.74
C GLY A 493 -38.10 18.11 25.45
N ALA A 494 -37.36 19.23 25.34
CA ALA A 494 -37.39 20.11 24.18
C ALA A 494 -36.45 19.66 23.06
N VAL A 495 -35.43 18.83 23.35
CA VAL A 495 -34.38 18.44 22.40
C VAL A 495 -34.62 17.03 21.87
N ASP A 496 -34.58 16.86 20.55
CA ASP A 496 -34.71 15.59 19.84
C ASP A 496 -33.37 14.87 19.67
N VAL A 497 -32.29 15.62 19.44
CA VAL A 497 -30.92 15.09 19.34
C VAL A 497 -29.93 16.00 20.04
N ILE A 498 -29.01 15.40 20.81
CA ILE A 498 -27.89 16.10 21.41
C ILE A 498 -26.58 15.45 21.01
N VAL A 499 -25.65 16.23 20.46
CA VAL A 499 -24.29 15.78 20.12
C VAL A 499 -23.32 16.28 21.18
N ILE A 500 -22.38 15.42 21.58
CA ILE A 500 -21.28 15.77 22.48
C ILE A 500 -19.97 15.54 21.73
N ASP A 501 -19.25 16.62 21.44
CA ASP A 501 -18.01 16.63 20.67
C ASP A 501 -16.83 17.21 21.45
N SER A 502 -15.76 16.48 21.72
CA SER A 502 -15.69 15.01 21.74
C SER A 502 -15.56 14.52 23.17
N VAL A 503 -15.83 13.22 23.39
CA VAL A 503 -15.64 12.56 24.68
C VAL A 503 -14.23 12.81 25.23
N ALA A 504 -13.23 12.85 24.35
CA ALA A 504 -11.84 13.05 24.72
C ALA A 504 -11.58 14.41 25.40
N ALA A 505 -12.39 15.43 25.08
CA ALA A 505 -12.29 16.77 25.66
C ALA A 505 -13.15 16.98 26.92
N LEU A 506 -13.86 15.94 27.39
CA LEU A 506 -14.59 15.98 28.66
C LEU A 506 -13.64 15.86 29.86
N THR A 507 -12.75 16.83 30.03
CA THR A 507 -11.73 16.84 31.08
C THR A 507 -12.38 17.12 32.44
N PRO A 508 -12.25 16.22 33.44
CA PRO A 508 -12.80 16.42 34.78
C PRO A 508 -12.23 17.66 35.46
N LYS A 509 -13.06 18.37 36.22
CA LYS A 509 -12.63 19.58 36.96
C LYS A 509 -11.41 19.35 37.86
N ALA A 510 -11.35 18.19 38.51
CA ALA A 510 -10.23 17.80 39.36
C ALA A 510 -8.90 17.65 38.60
N GLU A 511 -8.96 17.36 37.30
CA GLU A 511 -7.77 17.28 36.44
C GLU A 511 -7.30 18.67 35.99
N ILE A 512 -8.24 19.59 35.73
CA ILE A 512 -7.95 20.99 35.36
C ILE A 512 -7.36 21.79 36.53
N GLU A 513 -7.85 21.54 37.76
CA GLU A 513 -7.40 22.23 38.98
C GLU A 513 -6.16 21.58 39.63
N GLY A 514 -5.68 20.43 39.11
CA GLY A 514 -4.54 19.68 39.65
C GLY A 514 -3.17 20.30 39.33
N GLU A 515 -2.14 19.95 40.11
CA GLU A 515 -0.77 20.39 39.83
C GLU A 515 -0.13 19.49 38.75
N MET A 516 0.76 20.07 37.93
CA MET A 516 1.50 19.32 36.90
C MET A 516 2.34 18.20 37.56
N GLY A 517 1.86 16.95 37.47
CA GLY A 517 2.48 15.78 38.10
C GLY A 517 1.53 14.90 38.91
N ASP A 518 0.30 15.35 39.19
CA ASP A 518 -0.69 14.56 39.89
C ASP A 518 -1.22 13.40 39.03
N SER A 519 -1.16 12.18 39.56
CA SER A 519 -1.68 11.00 38.87
C SER A 519 -3.20 10.89 39.06
N HIS A 520 -3.95 11.13 37.99
CA HIS A 520 -5.41 11.06 37.97
C HIS A 520 -5.89 9.94 37.03
N VAL A 521 -5.74 8.69 37.46
CA VAL A 521 -6.11 7.53 36.62
C VAL A 521 -7.63 7.34 36.59
N GLY A 522 -8.20 7.37 35.39
CA GLY A 522 -9.58 6.95 35.13
C GLY A 522 -10.67 7.94 35.58
N LEU A 523 -10.34 9.20 35.84
CA LEU A 523 -11.35 10.21 36.21
C LEU A 523 -12.39 10.41 35.10
N GLN A 524 -11.95 10.51 33.85
CA GLN A 524 -12.85 10.64 32.68
C GLN A 524 -13.78 9.42 32.53
N ALA A 525 -13.26 8.20 32.68
CA ALA A 525 -14.06 6.98 32.63
C ALA A 525 -15.10 6.89 33.78
N ARG A 526 -14.72 7.36 34.98
CA ARG A 526 -15.64 7.46 36.14
C ARG A 526 -16.73 8.50 35.91
N LEU A 527 -16.37 9.67 35.40
CA LEU A 527 -17.28 10.74 35.04
C LEU A 527 -18.32 10.26 34.02
N MET A 528 -17.85 9.63 32.93
CA MET A 528 -18.72 9.06 31.89
C MET A 528 -19.64 7.95 32.45
N SER A 529 -19.11 7.04 33.27
CA SER A 529 -19.90 5.97 33.88
C SER A 529 -21.02 6.49 34.79
N GLN A 530 -20.77 7.58 35.53
CA GLN A 530 -21.77 8.22 36.38
C GLN A 530 -22.81 8.98 35.55
N ALA A 531 -22.36 9.75 34.56
CA ALA A 531 -23.23 10.54 33.71
C ALA A 531 -24.14 9.68 32.83
N LEU A 532 -23.62 8.67 32.14
CA LEU A 532 -24.40 7.78 31.29
C LEU A 532 -25.49 7.03 32.09
N ARG A 533 -25.19 6.63 33.33
CA ARG A 533 -26.17 5.98 34.23
C ARG A 533 -27.35 6.89 34.56
N LYS A 534 -27.11 8.19 34.67
CA LYS A 534 -28.14 9.21 34.93
C LYS A 534 -28.88 9.62 33.66
N LEU A 535 -28.15 9.81 32.56
CA LEU A 535 -28.68 10.24 31.26
C LEU A 535 -29.57 9.18 30.60
N SER A 536 -29.17 7.91 30.61
CA SER A 536 -29.87 6.83 29.87
C SER A 536 -31.36 6.73 30.21
N GLY A 537 -31.71 6.84 31.50
CA GLY A 537 -33.11 6.81 31.93
C GLY A 537 -33.91 8.04 31.50
N THR A 538 -33.26 9.19 31.40
CA THR A 538 -33.88 10.45 30.96
C THR A 538 -34.07 10.48 29.45
N LEU A 539 -33.05 10.07 28.67
CA LEU A 539 -33.10 9.95 27.21
C LEU A 539 -34.28 9.08 26.77
N HIS A 540 -34.46 7.92 27.41
CA HIS A 540 -35.59 7.04 27.09
C HIS A 540 -36.95 7.72 27.33
N ARG A 541 -37.09 8.53 28.39
CA ARG A 541 -38.36 9.21 28.70
C ARG A 541 -38.63 10.40 27.79
N SER A 542 -37.60 11.19 27.47
CA SER A 542 -37.72 12.35 26.59
C SER A 542 -37.74 11.99 25.10
N ARG A 543 -37.36 10.74 24.76
CA ARG A 543 -37.13 10.28 23.38
C ARG A 543 -36.03 11.06 22.63
N THR A 544 -35.14 11.70 23.38
CA THR A 544 -33.96 12.39 22.84
C THR A 544 -32.88 11.36 22.49
N SER A 545 -32.25 11.48 21.32
CA SER A 545 -31.04 10.72 20.97
C SER A 545 -29.80 11.45 21.47
N ALA A 546 -28.88 10.75 22.13
CA ALA A 546 -27.56 11.32 22.48
C ALA A 546 -26.47 10.70 21.61
N VAL A 547 -25.72 11.53 20.89
CA VAL A 547 -24.60 11.13 20.04
C VAL A 547 -23.30 11.58 20.70
N PHE A 548 -22.44 10.64 21.06
CA PHE A 548 -21.10 10.93 21.55
C PHE A 548 -20.10 10.74 20.42
N ILE A 549 -19.33 11.78 20.12
CA ILE A 549 -18.20 11.68 19.19
C ILE A 549 -17.00 11.27 20.03
N ASN A 550 -16.35 10.20 19.61
CA ASN A 550 -15.16 9.71 20.26
C ASN A 550 -14.07 9.52 19.21
N GLN A 551 -12.84 9.79 19.63
CA GLN A 551 -11.69 9.62 18.78
C GLN A 551 -11.22 8.17 18.83
N LEU A 552 -10.68 7.66 17.72
CA LEU A 552 -9.81 6.49 17.75
C LEU A 552 -8.51 6.88 18.47
N ARG A 553 -8.55 6.85 19.79
CA ARG A 553 -7.33 6.74 20.59
C ARG A 553 -7.04 5.27 20.75
N GLU A 554 -5.81 4.84 20.46
CA GLU A 554 -5.29 3.67 21.15
C GLU A 554 -5.49 3.93 22.64
N LYS A 555 -6.38 3.18 23.28
CA LYS A 555 -6.78 3.47 24.65
C LYS A 555 -5.54 3.49 25.53
N VAL A 556 -5.24 4.65 26.10
CA VAL A 556 -4.40 4.74 27.30
C VAL A 556 -5.23 4.12 28.42
N GLY A 557 -5.01 2.81 28.62
CA GLY A 557 -5.74 1.99 29.59
C GLY A 557 -6.60 0.89 28.93
N VAL A 558 -5.92 -0.15 28.44
CA VAL A 558 -6.42 -1.53 28.30
C VAL A 558 -7.47 -1.79 27.20
N MET A 559 -7.00 -2.25 26.03
CA MET A 559 -7.77 -3.01 25.02
C MET A 559 -6.99 -4.18 24.41
N PHE A 560 -5.73 -4.40 24.78
CA PHE A 560 -4.99 -5.57 24.32
C PHE A 560 -5.33 -6.77 25.21
N GLY A 561 -5.34 -7.97 24.64
CA GLY A 561 -5.57 -9.15 25.44
C GLY A 561 -4.58 -9.26 26.62
N CYS A 562 -4.93 -10.05 27.61
CA CYS A 562 -4.18 -10.16 28.87
C CYS A 562 -3.49 -11.51 28.96
N PHE A 563 -2.36 -11.58 29.66
CA PHE A 563 -1.79 -12.84 30.09
C PHE A 563 -2.35 -13.26 31.45
N ASP A 564 -2.42 -14.57 31.69
CA ASP A 564 -2.69 -15.12 33.02
C ASP A 564 -1.58 -14.72 34.00
N HIS A 565 -1.93 -14.57 35.28
CA HIS A 565 -1.03 -14.20 36.37
C HIS A 565 0.26 -15.03 36.40
N SER A 566 0.15 -16.32 36.10
CA SER A 566 1.28 -17.25 36.15
C SER A 566 2.21 -17.20 34.94
N THR A 567 1.86 -16.43 33.90
CA THR A 567 2.66 -16.28 32.69
C THR A 567 4.02 -15.69 33.02
N ARG A 568 5.09 -16.27 32.47
CA ARG A 568 6.47 -15.85 32.74
C ARG A 568 6.93 -14.85 31.72
N VAL A 569 7.50 -13.75 32.20
CA VAL A 569 8.14 -12.70 31.40
C VAL A 569 9.65 -12.84 31.56
N THR A 570 10.38 -12.74 30.46
CA THR A 570 11.84 -12.77 30.46
C THR A 570 12.37 -11.35 30.70
N LEU A 571 13.21 -11.21 31.73
CA LEU A 571 13.86 -9.97 32.12
C LEU A 571 15.12 -9.73 31.27
N ALA A 572 15.62 -8.50 31.27
CA ALA A 572 16.81 -8.10 30.52
C ALA A 572 18.08 -8.89 30.89
N ASP A 573 18.17 -9.41 32.12
CA ASP A 573 19.27 -10.25 32.59
C ASP A 573 19.14 -11.73 32.21
N GLY A 574 18.10 -12.09 31.44
CA GLY A 574 17.79 -13.45 31.00
C GLY A 574 17.07 -14.30 32.05
N THR A 575 16.82 -13.79 33.25
CA THR A 575 15.97 -14.47 34.24
C THR A 575 14.49 -14.34 33.88
N GLN A 576 13.63 -15.14 34.53
CA GLN A 576 12.18 -15.09 34.31
C GLN A 576 11.43 -14.85 35.61
N GLU A 577 10.46 -13.95 35.56
CA GLU A 577 9.53 -13.67 36.66
C GLU A 577 8.09 -13.76 36.18
N LYS A 578 7.15 -14.06 37.07
CA LYS A 578 5.72 -14.08 36.71
C LYS A 578 5.22 -12.66 36.44
N ILE A 579 4.43 -12.47 35.39
CA ILE A 579 3.80 -11.18 35.08
C ILE A 579 2.95 -10.70 36.26
N GLY A 580 2.26 -11.61 36.94
CA GLY A 580 1.51 -11.32 38.14
C GLY A 580 2.36 -10.74 39.26
N GLU A 581 3.54 -11.32 39.54
CA GLU A 581 4.46 -10.81 40.58
C GLU A 581 5.05 -9.44 40.18
N ILE A 582 5.36 -9.25 38.90
CA ILE A 582 5.83 -7.97 38.37
C ILE A 582 4.76 -6.90 38.58
N VAL A 583 3.49 -7.21 38.28
CA VAL A 583 2.34 -6.31 38.38
C VAL A 583 1.95 -6.04 39.84
N ASP A 584 1.75 -7.09 40.65
CA ASP A 584 1.33 -7.01 42.05
C ASP A 584 2.31 -6.18 42.89
N ARG A 585 3.61 -6.34 42.63
CA ARG A 585 4.68 -5.69 43.39
C ARG A 585 5.24 -4.45 42.70
N ARG A 586 4.74 -4.12 41.50
CA ARG A 586 5.21 -3.00 40.66
C ARG A 586 6.73 -2.97 40.53
N LEU A 587 7.30 -4.13 40.17
CA LEU A 587 8.75 -4.29 40.11
C LEU A 587 9.35 -3.40 39.00
N PRO A 588 10.29 -2.48 39.30
CA PRO A 588 10.93 -1.61 38.32
C PRO A 588 12.04 -2.38 37.58
N VAL A 589 11.63 -3.35 36.77
CA VAL A 589 12.54 -4.23 36.01
C VAL A 589 12.53 -3.86 34.53
N GLU A 590 13.60 -4.23 33.83
CA GLU A 590 13.63 -4.21 32.36
C GLU A 590 13.25 -5.60 31.84
N VAL A 591 12.40 -5.61 30.82
CA VAL A 591 11.92 -6.83 30.16
C VAL A 591 12.45 -6.88 28.74
N LEU A 592 12.66 -8.08 28.21
CA LEU A 592 13.00 -8.24 26.80
C LEU A 592 11.76 -7.98 25.95
N SER A 593 11.84 -6.96 25.10
CA SER A 593 10.77 -6.53 24.20
C SER A 593 11.22 -6.63 22.75
N TYR A 594 10.34 -7.13 21.88
CA TYR A 594 10.59 -7.13 20.43
C TYR A 594 10.34 -5.74 19.84
N ASP A 595 11.27 -5.25 19.04
CA ASP A 595 11.20 -4.00 18.30
C ASP A 595 10.99 -4.30 16.81
N ALA A 596 9.77 -4.06 16.31
CA ALA A 596 9.37 -4.49 14.97
C ALA A 596 10.01 -3.69 13.83
N GLU A 597 10.51 -2.47 14.10
CA GLU A 597 11.21 -1.65 13.09
C GLU A 597 12.66 -2.11 12.91
N ARG A 598 13.27 -2.61 13.98
CA ARG A 598 14.65 -3.10 14.00
C ARG A 598 14.78 -4.61 13.82
N ASP A 599 13.67 -5.34 13.94
CA ASP A 599 13.62 -6.82 14.01
C ASP A 599 14.55 -7.40 15.10
N GLU A 600 14.63 -6.70 16.23
CA GLU A 600 15.55 -7.02 17.33
C GLU A 600 14.80 -7.13 18.66
N VAL A 601 15.34 -7.94 19.59
CA VAL A 601 14.86 -8.00 20.97
C VAL A 601 15.73 -7.10 21.83
N VAL A 602 15.12 -6.06 22.39
CA VAL A 602 15.81 -5.04 23.17
C VAL A 602 15.27 -4.98 24.60
N PRO A 603 16.13 -4.78 25.62
CA PRO A 603 15.68 -4.45 26.97
C PRO A 603 14.85 -3.15 26.95
N LYS A 604 13.64 -3.18 27.50
CA LYS A 604 12.84 -1.98 27.74
C LYS A 604 12.36 -1.96 29.20
N PRO A 605 12.41 -0.80 29.89
CA PRO A 605 11.93 -0.69 31.26
C PRO A 605 10.41 -0.83 31.31
N VAL A 606 9.91 -1.55 32.31
CA VAL A 606 8.47 -1.57 32.62
C VAL A 606 8.11 -0.21 33.21
N THR A 607 7.29 0.55 32.49
CA THR A 607 6.86 1.90 32.88
C THR A 607 5.52 1.91 33.60
N ASN A 608 4.68 0.89 33.39
CA ASN A 608 3.32 0.78 33.95
C ASN A 608 2.94 -0.68 34.22
N TRP A 609 2.00 -0.89 35.15
CA TRP A 609 1.48 -2.21 35.55
C TRP A 609 -0.04 -2.20 35.56
N PHE A 610 -0.65 -3.20 34.94
CA PHE A 610 -2.10 -3.30 34.79
C PHE A 610 -2.60 -4.64 35.33
N ASP A 611 -3.51 -4.59 36.30
CA ASP A 611 -4.36 -5.71 36.68
C ASP A 611 -5.76 -5.47 36.08
N ASN A 612 -6.12 -6.31 35.12
CA ASN A 612 -7.38 -6.19 34.38
C ASN A 612 -8.53 -6.99 35.01
N GLY A 613 -8.30 -7.54 36.20
CA GLY A 613 -9.28 -8.33 36.92
C GLY A 613 -9.55 -9.71 36.30
N PRO A 614 -10.52 -10.46 36.85
CA PRO A 614 -10.85 -11.78 36.38
C PRO A 614 -11.51 -11.74 35.00
N THR A 615 -11.05 -12.60 34.08
CA THR A 615 -11.65 -12.82 32.76
C THR A 615 -12.36 -14.17 32.71
N GLU A 616 -13.41 -14.29 31.89
CA GLU A 616 -14.24 -15.49 31.78
C GLU A 616 -13.55 -16.65 31.03
N ALA A 617 -12.60 -16.36 30.12
CA ALA A 617 -11.91 -17.37 29.32
C ALA A 617 -10.43 -17.03 29.05
N PHE A 618 -9.56 -18.01 29.28
CA PHE A 618 -8.17 -18.02 28.84
C PHE A 618 -7.96 -19.14 27.82
N LEU A 619 -7.19 -18.85 26.78
CA LEU A 619 -6.64 -19.84 25.86
C LEU A 619 -5.27 -20.27 26.39
N GLN A 620 -5.08 -21.58 26.55
CA GLN A 620 -3.81 -22.15 26.99
C GLN A 620 -2.98 -22.57 25.77
N PHE A 621 -1.83 -21.94 25.59
CA PHE A 621 -0.89 -22.28 24.53
C PHE A 621 0.18 -23.24 25.06
N ARG A 622 0.55 -24.20 24.21
CA ARG A 622 1.79 -24.95 24.29
C ARG A 622 2.55 -24.73 23.01
N VAL A 623 3.74 -24.16 23.13
CA VAL A 623 4.59 -23.77 22.00
C VAL A 623 5.85 -24.61 22.05
N ASP A 624 6.23 -25.20 20.92
CA ASP A 624 7.47 -25.95 20.82
C ASP A 624 8.66 -25.02 21.06
N LYS A 625 9.64 -25.46 21.86
CA LYS A 625 10.82 -24.64 22.15
C LYS A 625 11.99 -25.01 21.25
N PRO A 626 12.79 -24.01 20.84
CA PRO A 626 14.08 -24.25 20.21
C PRO A 626 15.15 -24.73 21.19
N THR A 627 14.94 -24.58 22.51
CA THR A 627 15.83 -25.08 23.56
C THR A 627 15.07 -25.66 24.77
N GLY A 628 15.59 -26.76 25.35
CA GLY A 628 15.04 -27.43 26.54
C GLY A 628 14.06 -28.58 26.26
N ASP A 629 13.83 -29.45 27.27
CA ASP A 629 13.05 -30.69 27.11
C ASP A 629 11.53 -30.54 27.30
N ARG A 630 11.05 -29.32 27.62
CA ARG A 630 9.63 -29.05 27.87
C ARG A 630 9.13 -27.86 27.02
N PRO A 631 7.93 -27.96 26.43
CA PRO A 631 7.36 -26.89 25.62
C PRO A 631 7.14 -25.61 26.43
N ALA A 632 7.16 -24.46 25.76
CA ALA A 632 6.77 -23.18 26.34
C ALA A 632 5.27 -23.20 26.56
N GLN A 633 4.82 -22.58 27.65
CA GLN A 633 3.41 -22.51 27.97
C GLN A 633 3.10 -21.12 28.49
N PHE A 634 2.02 -20.55 27.97
CA PHE A 634 1.42 -19.33 28.48
C PHE A 634 -0.09 -19.42 28.29
N ALA A 635 -0.82 -18.64 29.06
CA ALA A 635 -2.25 -18.50 28.89
C ALA A 635 -2.57 -17.03 28.66
N CYS A 636 -3.40 -16.74 27.67
CA CYS A 636 -3.83 -15.38 27.37
C CYS A 636 -5.30 -15.32 26.97
N THR A 637 -5.88 -14.12 26.97
CA THR A 637 -7.26 -13.94 26.51
C THR A 637 -7.36 -14.10 24.99
N PRO A 638 -8.54 -14.45 24.43
CA PRO A 638 -8.70 -14.70 23.00
C PRO A 638 -8.23 -13.57 22.07
N ASN A 639 -8.38 -12.31 22.49
CA ASN A 639 -7.96 -11.12 21.73
C ASN A 639 -6.50 -10.71 21.96
N HIS A 640 -5.69 -11.52 22.67
CA HIS A 640 -4.27 -11.20 22.88
C HIS A 640 -3.50 -11.40 21.59
N LEU A 641 -2.73 -10.40 21.18
CA LEU A 641 -1.97 -10.46 19.94
C LEU A 641 -0.71 -11.29 20.13
N ILE A 642 -0.54 -12.30 19.27
CA ILE A 642 0.64 -13.16 19.20
C ILE A 642 1.32 -12.91 17.86
N ARG A 643 2.65 -12.75 17.90
CA ARG A 643 3.46 -12.54 16.70
C ARG A 643 3.63 -13.86 15.96
N THR A 644 3.25 -13.90 14.69
CA THR A 644 3.44 -15.02 13.75
C THR A 644 4.29 -14.56 12.55
N PRO A 645 4.78 -15.46 11.68
CA PRO A 645 5.47 -15.07 10.45
C PRO A 645 4.62 -14.17 9.53
N GLY A 646 3.30 -14.27 9.59
CA GLY A 646 2.37 -13.42 8.83
C GLY A 646 2.01 -12.10 9.53
N GLY A 647 2.65 -11.79 10.65
CA GLY A 647 2.36 -10.59 11.45
C GLY A 647 1.65 -10.89 12.77
N TRP A 648 1.09 -9.83 13.37
CA TRP A 648 0.31 -9.94 14.61
C TRP A 648 -1.06 -10.55 14.32
N ARG A 649 -1.41 -11.61 15.06
CA ARG A 649 -2.71 -12.27 14.98
C ARG A 649 -3.31 -12.41 16.36
N GLU A 650 -4.64 -12.36 16.46
CA GLU A 650 -5.30 -12.64 17.74
C GLU A 650 -5.11 -14.12 18.12
N ALA A 651 -4.95 -14.37 19.42
CA ALA A 651 -4.80 -15.71 19.98
C ALA A 651 -5.95 -16.65 19.57
N ALA A 652 -7.17 -16.13 19.42
CA ALA A 652 -8.35 -16.87 18.98
C ALA A 652 -8.26 -17.41 17.55
N GLU A 653 -7.45 -16.78 16.69
CA GLU A 653 -7.30 -17.15 15.29
C GLU A 653 -6.22 -18.21 15.07
N LEU A 654 -5.39 -18.46 16.08
CA LEU A 654 -4.30 -19.44 15.97
C LEU A 654 -4.84 -20.86 16.03
N CYS A 655 -4.39 -21.69 15.09
CA CYS A 655 -4.68 -23.10 15.04
C CYS A 655 -3.47 -23.94 15.49
N GLU A 656 -3.69 -25.19 15.90
CA GLU A 656 -2.59 -26.13 16.16
C GLU A 656 -1.72 -26.28 14.90
N GLY A 657 -0.41 -26.06 15.04
CA GLY A 657 0.55 -26.05 13.94
C GLY A 657 0.90 -24.64 13.41
N ASP A 658 0.18 -23.59 13.82
CA ASP A 658 0.55 -22.22 13.48
C ASP A 658 1.89 -21.83 14.12
N ARG A 659 2.73 -21.14 13.34
CA ARG A 659 4.05 -20.67 13.77
C ARG A 659 3.92 -19.39 14.59
N VAL A 660 4.63 -19.33 15.71
CA VAL A 660 4.72 -18.14 16.58
C VAL A 660 6.18 -17.76 16.80
N LEU A 661 6.46 -16.47 16.97
CA LEU A 661 7.81 -15.97 17.19
C LEU A 661 8.29 -16.35 18.60
N GLN A 662 9.52 -16.85 18.69
CA GLN A 662 10.16 -17.15 19.97
C GLN A 662 11.60 -16.65 19.98
N THR A 663 12.06 -16.18 21.14
CA THR A 663 13.46 -15.81 21.34
C THR A 663 14.34 -17.04 21.50
N VAL A 664 15.49 -17.03 20.82
CA VAL A 664 16.55 -18.03 20.93
C VAL A 664 17.79 -17.40 21.57
N THR A 665 18.53 -18.18 22.35
CA THR A 665 19.79 -17.73 22.97
C THR A 665 20.99 -17.84 22.05
N THR A 666 20.85 -18.59 20.95
CA THR A 666 21.89 -18.83 19.95
C THR A 666 21.22 -19.10 18.60
N SER A 667 21.65 -18.42 17.56
CA SER A 667 21.24 -18.65 16.16
C SER A 667 22.46 -18.79 15.25
N LEU A 668 22.26 -19.37 14.07
CA LEU A 668 23.28 -19.41 13.04
C LEU A 668 23.42 -18.05 12.37
N SER A 669 24.65 -17.59 12.14
CA SER A 669 24.90 -16.39 11.32
C SER A 669 24.70 -16.70 9.83
N ASP A 670 24.53 -15.66 9.01
CA ASP A 670 24.42 -15.80 7.55
C ASP A 670 25.60 -16.58 6.96
N GLU A 671 26.83 -16.30 7.45
CA GLU A 671 28.02 -17.03 7.03
C GLU A 671 27.97 -18.52 7.43
N GLN A 672 27.43 -18.84 8.60
CA GLN A 672 27.28 -20.23 9.05
C GLN A 672 26.23 -20.95 8.22
N TRP A 673 25.15 -20.27 7.85
CA TRP A 673 24.14 -20.80 6.93
C TRP A 673 24.74 -21.20 5.58
N GLU A 674 25.65 -20.39 5.01
CA GLU A 674 26.36 -20.77 3.78
C GLU A 674 27.13 -22.10 3.95
N ILE A 675 27.76 -22.32 5.10
CA ILE A 675 28.47 -23.56 5.42
C ILE A 675 27.50 -24.72 5.60
N VAL A 676 26.38 -24.51 6.30
CA VAL A 676 25.35 -25.54 6.52
C VAL A 676 24.79 -26.01 5.18
N LEU A 677 24.40 -25.10 4.30
CA LEU A 677 23.85 -25.44 2.98
C LEU A 677 24.83 -26.30 2.18
N GLY A 678 26.10 -25.89 2.08
CA GLY A 678 27.13 -26.66 1.39
C GLY A 678 27.41 -28.03 2.03
N ALA A 679 27.49 -28.09 3.36
CA ALA A 679 27.78 -29.32 4.10
C ALA A 679 26.63 -30.34 3.99
N VAL A 680 25.37 -29.88 4.01
CA VAL A 680 24.18 -30.73 3.82
C VAL A 680 24.10 -31.29 2.41
N MET A 681 24.54 -30.56 1.38
CA MET A 681 24.73 -31.13 0.04
C MET A 681 25.85 -32.17 -0.01
N GLY A 682 26.86 -31.98 0.84
CA GLY A 682 27.99 -32.89 1.00
C GLY A 682 27.70 -34.08 1.91
N ASN A 683 28.65 -34.38 2.79
CA ASN A 683 28.63 -35.56 3.64
C ASN A 683 27.95 -35.34 5.00
N ALA A 684 27.44 -34.13 5.29
CA ALA A 684 26.77 -33.86 6.55
C ALA A 684 25.40 -34.55 6.63
N THR A 685 24.97 -34.76 7.88
CA THR A 685 23.70 -35.38 8.25
C THR A 685 22.90 -34.44 9.16
N LEU A 686 21.58 -34.48 9.03
CA LEU A 686 20.64 -33.78 9.90
C LEU A 686 19.87 -34.80 10.75
N SER A 687 20.41 -35.10 11.93
CA SER A 687 19.81 -36.11 12.82
C SER A 687 18.82 -35.47 13.79
N PRO A 688 17.61 -36.03 13.99
CA PRO A 688 16.67 -35.48 14.96
C PRO A 688 17.19 -35.62 16.39
N ASP A 689 16.85 -34.65 17.23
CA ASP A 689 16.96 -34.83 18.67
C ASP A 689 15.78 -35.66 19.22
N PRO A 690 15.76 -36.01 20.52
CA PRO A 690 14.66 -36.77 21.12
C PRO A 690 13.28 -36.10 21.07
N SER A 691 13.22 -34.77 20.96
CA SER A 691 11.96 -34.02 20.79
C SER A 691 11.44 -34.06 19.36
N GLY A 692 12.30 -34.33 18.37
CA GLY A 692 11.95 -34.42 16.95
C GLY A 692 11.91 -33.08 16.19
N HIS A 693 11.84 -31.95 16.91
CA HIS A 693 11.73 -30.60 16.33
C HIS A 693 13.09 -29.96 16.02
N ARG A 694 14.16 -30.41 16.66
CA ARG A 694 15.52 -29.89 16.45
C ARG A 694 16.35 -30.90 15.70
N ARG A 695 17.27 -30.41 14.88
CA ARG A 695 18.20 -31.26 14.14
C ARG A 695 19.63 -30.94 14.51
N ARG A 696 20.42 -31.98 14.62
CA ARG A 696 21.86 -31.96 14.82
C ARG A 696 22.54 -32.02 13.46
N LEU A 697 23.40 -31.06 13.17
CA LEU A 697 24.30 -31.14 12.02
C LEU A 697 25.53 -31.95 12.42
N GLY A 698 25.65 -33.16 11.86
CA GLY A 698 26.80 -34.03 12.06
C GLY A 698 27.62 -34.17 10.77
N PHE A 699 28.92 -33.93 10.82
CA PHE A 699 29.84 -34.11 9.70
C PHE A 699 31.17 -34.74 10.14
N GLY A 700 31.87 -35.40 9.22
CA GLY A 700 33.15 -36.03 9.54
C GLY A 700 34.02 -36.29 8.32
N HIS A 701 35.32 -36.36 8.54
CA HIS A 701 36.31 -36.59 7.49
C HIS A 701 37.38 -37.58 7.93
N ARG A 702 38.07 -38.16 6.94
CA ARG A 702 39.20 -39.07 7.19
C ARG A 702 40.35 -38.33 7.87
N GLY A 703 41.23 -39.07 8.54
CA GLY A 703 42.32 -38.47 9.33
C GLY A 703 43.29 -37.59 8.53
N ASP A 704 43.49 -37.87 7.24
CA ASP A 704 44.27 -37.05 6.32
C ASP A 704 43.60 -35.71 5.94
N GLN A 705 42.31 -35.56 6.24
CA GLN A 705 41.51 -34.35 6.05
C GLN A 705 41.12 -33.68 7.39
N ALA A 706 41.72 -34.10 8.51
CA ALA A 706 41.35 -33.59 9.84
C ALA A 706 41.45 -32.06 9.96
N ALA A 707 42.46 -31.44 9.33
CA ALA A 707 42.62 -29.98 9.34
C ALA A 707 41.44 -29.23 8.72
N TYR A 708 40.83 -29.77 7.66
CA TYR A 708 39.64 -29.19 7.04
C TYR A 708 38.40 -29.36 7.92
N ALA A 709 38.23 -30.53 8.54
CA ALA A 709 37.14 -30.78 9.46
C ALA A 709 37.23 -29.88 10.72
N GLU A 710 38.44 -29.67 11.25
CA GLU A 710 38.71 -28.75 12.36
C GLU A 710 38.41 -27.30 11.97
N TRP A 711 38.83 -26.87 10.78
CA TRP A 711 38.47 -25.55 10.26
C TRP A 711 36.96 -25.38 10.12
N LYS A 712 36.26 -26.33 9.48
CA LYS A 712 34.80 -26.30 9.30
C LYS A 712 34.08 -26.22 10.65
N ALA A 713 34.52 -26.98 11.65
CA ALA A 713 33.97 -26.92 13.01
C ALA A 713 34.24 -25.59 13.72
N SER A 714 35.41 -24.99 13.49
CA SER A 714 35.75 -23.69 14.09
C SER A 714 34.86 -22.54 13.65
N LEU A 715 34.18 -22.67 12.49
CA LEU A 715 33.22 -21.68 11.99
C LEU A 715 31.93 -21.60 12.81
N PHE A 716 31.65 -22.61 13.64
CA PHE A 716 30.49 -22.71 14.52
C PHE A 716 30.81 -22.33 15.98
N SER A 717 31.68 -21.33 16.19
CA SER A 717 32.19 -20.97 17.53
C SER A 717 31.16 -20.37 18.49
N ASN A 718 30.04 -19.87 17.99
CA ASN A 718 28.90 -19.34 18.76
C ASN A 718 27.95 -20.44 19.27
N VAL A 719 28.18 -21.71 18.90
CA VAL A 719 27.35 -22.86 19.29
C VAL A 719 28.20 -24.02 19.78
N ASP A 720 27.63 -24.89 20.61
CA ASP A 720 28.37 -26.05 21.12
C ASP A 720 28.64 -27.06 20.01
N VAL A 721 29.91 -27.45 19.83
CA VAL A 721 30.35 -28.46 18.86
C VAL A 721 31.08 -29.60 19.57
N ARG A 722 30.53 -30.82 19.48
CA ARG A 722 31.13 -32.01 20.06
C ARG A 722 32.04 -32.70 19.05
N ARG A 723 33.32 -32.85 19.40
CA ARG A 723 34.30 -33.63 18.62
C ARG A 723 34.43 -35.06 19.14
N TYR A 724 34.53 -36.02 18.24
CA TYR A 724 34.94 -37.40 18.53
C TYR A 724 35.73 -37.99 17.36
N ALA A 725 36.45 -39.08 17.60
CA ALA A 725 37.25 -39.76 16.58
C ALA A 725 37.03 -41.27 16.65
N ASP A 726 37.16 -41.95 15.52
CA ASP A 726 37.15 -43.41 15.46
C ASP A 726 38.55 -44.02 15.66
N GLU A 727 38.61 -45.34 15.78
CA GLU A 727 39.86 -46.10 15.93
C GLU A 727 40.80 -45.99 14.71
N ARG A 728 40.29 -45.49 13.58
CA ARG A 728 41.02 -45.32 12.31
C ARG A 728 41.51 -43.89 12.11
N GLY A 729 41.31 -43.01 13.10
CA GLY A 729 41.75 -41.62 13.09
C GLY A 729 40.85 -40.69 12.27
N ALA A 730 39.67 -41.12 11.83
CA ALA A 730 38.67 -40.22 11.25
C ALA A 730 38.06 -39.35 12.35
N VAL A 731 37.84 -38.07 12.04
CA VAL A 731 37.32 -37.07 12.99
C VAL A 731 35.89 -36.70 12.63
N PHE A 732 35.05 -36.58 13.65
CA PHE A 732 33.63 -36.28 13.52
C PHE A 732 33.24 -35.15 14.47
N TYR A 733 32.29 -34.35 14.03
CA TYR A 733 31.80 -33.16 14.70
C TYR A 733 30.28 -33.14 14.67
N ASP A 734 29.69 -32.94 15.84
CA ASP A 734 28.27 -32.78 16.04
C ASP A 734 28.02 -31.36 16.55
N VAL A 735 27.45 -30.49 15.72
CA VAL A 735 26.92 -29.19 16.17
C VAL A 735 25.66 -29.45 16.99
N GLN A 736 25.49 -28.78 18.13
CA GLN A 736 24.32 -28.95 18.99
C GLN A 736 22.99 -28.91 18.22
N PRO A 737 21.94 -29.62 18.67
CA PRO A 737 20.64 -29.57 17.99
C PRO A 737 20.06 -28.14 17.98
N LEU A 738 19.73 -27.63 16.78
CA LEU A 738 19.13 -26.31 16.57
C LEU A 738 17.76 -26.44 15.89
N ALA A 739 16.85 -25.53 16.21
CA ALA A 739 15.50 -25.48 15.60
C ALA A 739 15.56 -25.04 14.13
N GLU A 740 16.42 -24.08 13.81
CA GLU A 740 16.71 -23.62 12.46
C GLU A 740 17.12 -24.78 11.52
N LEU A 741 17.92 -25.73 12.02
CA LEU A 741 18.27 -26.95 11.29
C LEU A 741 17.10 -27.94 11.18
N GLY A 742 16.15 -27.88 12.11
CA GLY A 742 14.84 -28.55 12.05
C GLY A 742 14.06 -28.09 10.84
N GLU A 743 13.88 -26.78 10.68
CA GLU A 743 13.18 -26.19 9.53
C GLU A 743 13.86 -26.52 8.21
N LEU A 744 15.20 -26.50 8.18
CA LEU A 744 15.95 -26.93 6.99
C LEU A 744 15.65 -28.40 6.63
N SER A 745 15.47 -29.27 7.62
CA SER A 745 15.12 -30.67 7.39
C SER A 745 13.70 -30.86 6.83
N ASP A 746 12.79 -29.91 7.04
CA ASP A 746 11.47 -29.93 6.41
C ASP A 746 11.54 -29.44 4.95
N ALA A 747 12.48 -28.54 4.66
CA ALA A 747 12.78 -28.07 3.31
C ALA A 747 13.60 -29.06 2.47
N VAL A 748 14.37 -29.95 3.12
CA VAL A 748 15.20 -30.99 2.48
C VAL A 748 14.63 -32.37 2.77
N ALA A 749 13.97 -32.99 1.79
CA ALA A 749 13.46 -34.34 1.97
C ALA A 749 14.60 -35.37 1.94
N ILE A 750 14.85 -36.02 3.09
CA ILE A 750 15.85 -37.07 3.26
C ILE A 750 15.12 -38.41 3.44
N ASP A 751 15.20 -39.30 2.44
CA ASP A 751 14.69 -40.67 2.50
C ASP A 751 15.85 -41.66 2.58
N GLY A 752 16.11 -42.17 3.79
CA GLY A 752 17.28 -43.00 4.08
C GLY A 752 18.59 -42.23 3.84
N THR A 753 19.33 -42.61 2.80
CA THR A 753 20.58 -41.93 2.39
C THR A 753 20.41 -40.99 1.20
N THR A 754 19.18 -40.86 0.67
CA THR A 754 18.89 -40.07 -0.52
C THR A 754 18.36 -38.70 -0.12
N LYS A 755 18.96 -37.63 -0.67
CA LYS A 755 18.65 -36.22 -0.42
C LYS A 755 17.94 -35.61 -1.62
N THR A 756 16.86 -34.87 -1.36
CA THR A 756 16.10 -34.14 -2.39
C THR A 756 16.14 -32.64 -2.08
N PHE A 757 16.61 -31.83 -3.02
CA PHE A 757 16.70 -30.37 -2.88
C PHE A 757 15.74 -29.67 -3.86
N SER A 758 14.98 -28.69 -3.36
CA SER A 758 14.05 -27.86 -4.14
C SER A 758 14.79 -26.78 -4.94
N ASP A 759 14.12 -26.16 -5.92
CA ASP A 759 14.69 -25.02 -6.65
C ASP A 759 14.98 -23.83 -5.73
N GLU A 760 14.13 -23.60 -4.72
CA GLU A 760 14.33 -22.56 -3.70
C GLU A 760 15.57 -22.81 -2.82
N TYR A 761 15.88 -24.07 -2.52
CA TYR A 761 17.14 -24.40 -1.83
C TYR A 761 18.35 -24.09 -2.71
N LEU A 762 18.30 -24.48 -3.99
CA LEU A 762 19.41 -24.27 -4.92
C LEU A 762 19.71 -22.79 -5.14
N LYS A 763 18.69 -21.93 -5.22
CA LYS A 763 18.83 -20.48 -5.36
C LYS A 763 19.56 -19.80 -4.20
N GLN A 764 19.60 -20.41 -3.02
CA GLN A 764 20.31 -19.89 -1.85
C GLN A 764 21.81 -20.22 -1.84
N LEU A 765 22.29 -21.05 -2.78
CA LEU A 765 23.69 -21.49 -2.80
C LEU A 765 24.63 -20.36 -3.23
N THR A 766 25.55 -19.99 -2.34
CA THR A 766 26.60 -19.01 -2.62
C THR A 766 27.90 -19.70 -3.07
N PRO A 767 28.89 -18.95 -3.60
CA PRO A 767 30.21 -19.51 -3.92
C PRO A 767 30.86 -20.24 -2.74
N ARG A 768 30.62 -19.78 -1.49
CA ARG A 768 31.12 -20.43 -0.27
C ARG A 768 30.41 -21.76 0.00
N SER A 769 29.09 -21.83 -0.16
CA SER A 769 28.34 -23.09 -0.07
C SER A 769 28.80 -24.11 -1.12
N LEU A 770 29.00 -23.67 -2.37
CA LEU A 770 29.52 -24.51 -3.45
C LEU A 770 30.95 -24.99 -3.15
N ALA A 771 31.80 -24.16 -2.53
CA ALA A 771 33.14 -24.54 -2.11
C ALA A 771 33.13 -25.64 -1.04
N VAL A 772 32.27 -25.52 -0.02
CA VAL A 772 32.11 -26.53 1.04
C VAL A 772 31.64 -27.85 0.44
N TRP A 773 30.62 -27.81 -0.42
CA TRP A 773 30.15 -29.01 -1.11
C TRP A 773 31.23 -29.64 -1.99
N TYR A 774 31.99 -28.83 -2.75
CA TYR A 774 33.11 -29.30 -3.56
C TYR A 774 34.24 -29.91 -2.71
N MET A 775 34.57 -29.34 -1.56
CA MET A 775 35.58 -29.91 -0.66
C MET A 775 35.13 -31.25 -0.04
N ASP A 776 33.81 -31.47 0.10
CA ASP A 776 33.27 -32.70 0.68
C ASP A 776 33.18 -33.85 -0.33
N ASN A 777 32.82 -33.55 -1.58
CA ASN A 777 32.46 -34.56 -2.58
C ASN A 777 33.15 -34.37 -3.95
N GLY A 778 33.98 -33.35 -4.11
CA GLY A 778 34.63 -32.98 -5.35
C GLY A 778 36.10 -33.38 -5.45
N GLY A 779 36.60 -33.47 -6.69
CA GLY A 779 38.00 -33.74 -6.98
C GLY A 779 38.27 -33.95 -8.47
N PHE A 780 39.43 -34.51 -8.78
CA PHE A 780 39.77 -34.88 -10.15
C PHE A 780 39.18 -36.27 -10.52
N PRO A 781 38.70 -36.46 -11.78
CA PRO A 781 38.16 -37.74 -12.23
C PRO A 781 39.15 -38.91 -12.03
N ARG A 782 38.65 -40.09 -11.63
CA ARG A 782 39.49 -41.26 -11.28
C ARG A 782 40.28 -41.91 -12.44
N ARG A 783 40.14 -41.45 -13.69
CA ARG A 783 40.83 -41.98 -14.88
C ARG A 783 41.79 -40.96 -15.49
N THR A 784 42.99 -40.88 -14.93
CA THR A 784 44.17 -40.41 -15.67
C THR A 784 45.39 -41.13 -15.12
N GLU A 785 45.75 -42.24 -15.76
CA GLU A 785 47.07 -42.83 -15.62
C GLU A 785 48.12 -41.76 -15.98
N GLU A 786 49.23 -41.73 -15.24
CA GLU A 786 50.37 -40.85 -15.46
C GLU A 786 50.93 -41.03 -16.87
N ARG A 787 50.47 -40.20 -17.82
CA ARG A 787 51.17 -40.01 -19.09
C ARG A 787 52.37 -39.10 -18.85
N GLN A 788 53.54 -39.70 -18.72
CA GLN A 788 54.88 -39.16 -18.99
C GLN A 788 55.06 -37.64 -18.73
N GLY A 789 55.39 -37.29 -17.49
CA GLY A 789 56.16 -36.08 -17.18
C GLY A 789 55.43 -34.72 -17.20
N ARG A 790 54.10 -34.67 -17.35
CA ARG A 790 53.30 -33.45 -17.09
C ARG A 790 52.62 -33.54 -15.72
N PRO A 791 52.56 -32.45 -14.93
CA PRO A 791 51.87 -32.46 -13.65
C PRO A 791 50.38 -32.78 -13.85
N ARG A 792 49.82 -33.54 -12.90
CA ARG A 792 48.50 -34.21 -12.95
C ARG A 792 47.29 -33.28 -13.23
N ASP A 793 47.50 -31.97 -13.19
CA ASP A 793 46.49 -30.95 -12.90
C ASP A 793 46.38 -29.82 -13.95
N TYR A 794 47.19 -29.82 -15.02
CA TYR A 794 47.20 -28.70 -15.99
C TYR A 794 46.00 -28.72 -16.96
N ASP A 795 45.58 -29.92 -17.41
CA ASP A 795 44.47 -30.14 -18.35
C ASP A 795 43.32 -30.99 -17.74
N ALA A 796 43.33 -31.21 -16.43
CA ALA A 796 42.35 -32.07 -15.78
C ALA A 796 41.00 -31.34 -15.61
N GLY A 797 39.91 -32.01 -16.01
CA GLY A 797 38.54 -31.63 -15.63
C GLY A 797 38.29 -31.86 -14.14
N ALA A 798 37.08 -31.58 -13.67
CA ALA A 798 36.67 -31.83 -12.28
C ALA A 798 35.47 -32.77 -12.23
N GLU A 799 35.25 -33.40 -11.08
CA GLU A 799 34.11 -34.27 -10.83
C GLU A 799 33.59 -34.01 -9.40
N ILE A 800 32.27 -33.99 -9.22
CA ILE A 800 31.60 -33.93 -7.91
C ILE A 800 30.62 -35.09 -7.80
N GLY A 801 30.73 -35.89 -6.74
CA GLY A 801 29.77 -36.97 -6.45
C GLY A 801 28.40 -36.45 -6.07
N VAL A 802 27.34 -36.97 -6.71
CA VAL A 802 25.92 -36.66 -6.47
C VAL A 802 25.09 -37.93 -6.23
N GLU A 803 25.74 -39.04 -5.88
CA GLU A 803 25.10 -40.33 -5.65
C GLU A 803 24.09 -40.31 -4.49
N ALA A 804 24.31 -39.42 -3.51
CA ALA A 804 23.42 -39.21 -2.37
C ALA A 804 22.18 -38.38 -2.73
N MET A 805 22.06 -37.85 -3.95
CA MET A 805 20.93 -37.04 -4.38
C MET A 805 19.96 -37.83 -5.27
N ASP A 806 18.67 -37.52 -5.25
CA ASP A 806 17.71 -38.16 -6.15
C ASP A 806 17.89 -37.70 -7.63
N PRO A 807 17.44 -38.48 -8.63
CA PRO A 807 17.61 -38.11 -10.04
C PRO A 807 17.00 -36.76 -10.46
N GLY A 808 15.91 -36.33 -9.83
CA GLY A 808 15.29 -35.03 -10.09
C GLY A 808 16.18 -33.88 -9.62
N THR A 809 16.71 -33.99 -8.40
CA THR A 809 17.68 -33.04 -7.85
C THR A 809 18.95 -32.95 -8.71
N ARG A 810 19.49 -34.09 -9.18
CA ARG A 810 20.69 -34.09 -10.04
C ARG A 810 20.51 -33.26 -11.31
N ARG A 811 19.34 -33.36 -11.96
CA ARG A 811 19.02 -32.58 -13.16
C ARG A 811 18.80 -31.10 -12.84
N ARG A 812 18.10 -30.79 -11.74
CA ARG A 812 17.93 -29.41 -11.27
C ARG A 812 19.28 -28.76 -11.00
N LEU A 813 20.18 -29.46 -10.34
CA LEU A 813 21.52 -28.97 -10.03
C LEU A 813 22.38 -28.73 -11.28
N GLN A 814 22.29 -29.64 -12.27
CA GLN A 814 22.92 -29.44 -13.57
C GLN A 814 22.39 -28.19 -14.29
N ALA A 815 21.07 -27.96 -14.26
CA ALA A 815 20.46 -26.77 -14.83
C ALA A 815 20.85 -25.50 -14.07
N TYR A 816 20.80 -25.53 -12.74
CA TYR A 816 21.17 -24.43 -11.86
C TYR A 816 22.61 -23.95 -12.08
N LEU A 817 23.57 -24.87 -12.17
CA LEU A 817 24.97 -24.50 -12.42
C LEU A 817 25.15 -23.81 -13.79
N ARG A 818 24.41 -24.23 -14.81
CA ARG A 818 24.42 -23.62 -16.13
C ARG A 818 23.72 -22.25 -16.12
N ASP A 819 22.51 -22.18 -15.59
CA ASP A 819 21.64 -21.02 -15.71
C ASP A 819 22.07 -19.87 -14.79
N THR A 820 22.55 -20.20 -13.58
CA THR A 820 22.97 -19.19 -12.58
C THR A 820 24.43 -18.81 -12.72
N TRP A 821 25.32 -19.79 -12.96
CA TRP A 821 26.78 -19.58 -12.89
C TRP A 821 27.48 -19.73 -14.24
N GLY A 822 26.76 -20.08 -15.31
CA GLY A 822 27.36 -20.28 -16.64
C GLY A 822 28.36 -21.45 -16.69
N ILE A 823 28.22 -22.43 -15.77
CA ILE A 823 29.09 -23.59 -15.64
C ILE A 823 28.36 -24.83 -16.17
N GLU A 824 28.86 -25.38 -17.26
CA GLU A 824 28.28 -26.60 -17.84
C GLU A 824 28.87 -27.86 -17.19
N ALA A 825 27.99 -28.73 -16.70
CA ALA A 825 28.34 -30.04 -16.17
C ALA A 825 27.67 -31.16 -16.97
N THR A 826 28.33 -32.29 -17.12
CA THR A 826 27.74 -33.53 -17.66
C THR A 826 27.36 -34.45 -16.52
N LEU A 827 26.08 -34.77 -16.37
CA LEU A 827 25.62 -35.77 -15.43
C LEU A 827 25.95 -37.18 -15.94
N VAL A 828 26.73 -37.94 -15.16
CA VAL A 828 27.10 -39.33 -15.45
C VAL A 828 26.51 -40.24 -14.38
N GLU A 829 25.67 -41.21 -14.80
CA GLU A 829 24.99 -42.13 -13.90
C GLU A 829 25.37 -43.60 -14.19
N GLY A 830 25.86 -44.30 -13.17
CA GLY A 830 26.12 -45.74 -13.20
C GLY A 830 25.37 -46.48 -12.09
N ASN A 831 25.43 -47.82 -12.08
CA ASN A 831 24.63 -48.67 -11.19
C ASN A 831 24.79 -48.41 -9.67
N ARG A 832 25.86 -47.74 -9.22
CA ARG A 832 26.13 -47.40 -7.80
C ARG A 832 26.84 -46.06 -7.59
N ALA A 833 26.98 -45.24 -8.63
CA ALA A 833 27.70 -43.97 -8.56
C ALA A 833 27.08 -42.98 -9.55
N ALA A 834 26.85 -41.75 -9.11
CA ALA A 834 26.42 -40.65 -9.96
C ALA A 834 27.30 -39.44 -9.69
N SER A 835 27.72 -38.75 -10.73
CA SER A 835 28.60 -37.59 -10.61
C SER A 835 28.32 -36.53 -11.66
N LEU A 836 28.62 -35.28 -11.32
CA LEU A 836 28.70 -34.18 -12.26
C LEU A 836 30.14 -34.04 -12.71
N GLN A 837 30.38 -34.22 -14.01
CA GLN A 837 31.70 -34.10 -14.63
C GLN A 837 31.82 -32.78 -15.38
N PHE A 838 32.88 -32.05 -15.07
CA PHE A 838 33.19 -30.74 -15.63
C PHE A 838 34.40 -30.88 -16.57
N PRO A 839 34.23 -30.59 -17.87
CA PRO A 839 35.36 -30.47 -18.79
C PRO A 839 36.38 -29.44 -18.30
N ALA A 840 37.62 -29.49 -18.79
CA ALA A 840 38.71 -28.64 -18.29
C ALA A 840 38.39 -27.12 -18.26
N ALA A 841 37.67 -26.62 -19.28
CA ALA A 841 37.24 -25.22 -19.33
C ALA A 841 36.20 -24.87 -18.25
N GLU A 842 35.21 -25.72 -18.04
CA GLU A 842 34.14 -25.53 -17.05
C GLU A 842 34.65 -25.77 -15.63
N ALA A 843 35.56 -26.72 -15.45
CA ALA A 843 36.27 -26.96 -14.20
C ALA A 843 37.08 -25.72 -13.78
N ARG A 844 37.69 -25.00 -14.74
CA ARG A 844 38.37 -23.73 -14.46
C ARG A 844 37.40 -22.65 -13.97
N LYS A 845 36.23 -22.49 -14.61
CA LYS A 845 35.20 -21.55 -14.15
C LYS A 845 34.74 -21.87 -12.72
N LEU A 846 34.43 -23.13 -12.45
CA LEU A 846 34.05 -23.60 -11.11
C LEU A 846 35.16 -23.32 -10.09
N HIS A 847 36.41 -23.68 -10.40
CA HIS A 847 37.53 -23.48 -9.48
C HIS A 847 37.83 -22.00 -9.24
N GLN A 848 37.71 -21.14 -10.26
CA GLN A 848 37.83 -19.69 -10.09
C GLN A 848 36.74 -19.12 -9.18
N LEU A 849 35.50 -19.63 -9.29
CA LEU A 849 34.38 -19.22 -8.45
C LEU A 849 34.61 -19.56 -6.97
N ILE A 850 35.14 -20.75 -6.68
CA ILE A 850 35.23 -21.26 -5.29
C ILE A 850 36.61 -21.08 -4.64
N ALA A 851 37.67 -20.75 -5.40
CA ALA A 851 39.06 -20.82 -4.94
C ALA A 851 39.35 -20.01 -3.66
N CYS A 852 38.69 -18.86 -3.47
CA CYS A 852 38.86 -18.04 -2.28
C CYS A 852 38.33 -18.67 -0.99
N HIS A 853 37.45 -19.68 -1.11
CA HIS A 853 36.82 -20.37 0.02
C HIS A 853 37.36 -21.79 0.25
N VAL A 854 38.29 -22.28 -0.57
CA VAL A 854 38.86 -23.63 -0.43
C VAL A 854 40.03 -23.64 0.54
N HIS A 855 39.86 -24.35 1.65
CA HIS A 855 40.84 -24.46 2.73
C HIS A 855 42.22 -24.95 2.20
N PRO A 856 43.36 -24.45 2.72
CA PRO A 856 44.69 -24.80 2.23
C PRO A 856 44.97 -26.32 2.16
N SER A 857 44.47 -27.10 3.12
CA SER A 857 44.63 -28.57 3.10
C SER A 857 43.88 -29.24 1.93
N MET A 858 42.89 -28.58 1.34
CA MET A 858 42.04 -29.09 0.26
C MET A 858 42.40 -28.51 -1.13
N GLN A 859 43.37 -27.60 -1.23
CA GLN A 859 43.77 -26.99 -2.51
C GLN A 859 44.34 -28.01 -3.51
N HIS A 860 44.74 -29.20 -3.07
CA HIS A 860 45.14 -30.30 -3.95
C HIS A 860 43.99 -30.79 -4.85
N ALA A 861 42.73 -30.50 -4.49
CA ALA A 861 41.53 -30.78 -5.30
C ALA A 861 41.22 -29.69 -6.35
N LEU A 862 41.96 -28.57 -6.33
CA LEU A 862 41.88 -27.50 -7.32
C LEU A 862 42.95 -27.65 -8.40
N ARG A 863 42.66 -27.10 -9.58
CA ARG A 863 43.66 -26.89 -10.63
C ARG A 863 44.81 -26.00 -10.12
N ALA A 864 46.03 -26.27 -10.59
CA ALA A 864 47.23 -25.56 -10.15
C ALA A 864 47.14 -24.04 -10.31
N ASP A 865 46.49 -23.58 -11.39
CA ASP A 865 46.30 -22.16 -11.73
C ASP A 865 45.27 -21.44 -10.84
N CYS A 866 44.54 -22.16 -9.98
CA CYS A 866 43.51 -21.62 -9.09
C CYS A 866 43.86 -21.81 -7.59
N ARG A 867 45.06 -22.27 -7.26
CA ARG A 867 45.52 -22.46 -5.87
C ARG A 867 46.04 -21.15 -5.26
N GLY A 868 46.12 -21.09 -3.93
CA GLY A 868 46.74 -19.96 -3.21
C GLY A 868 45.85 -18.72 -3.01
N HIS A 869 44.56 -18.78 -3.34
CA HIS A 869 43.64 -17.66 -3.22
C HIS A 869 42.79 -17.66 -1.94
N PHE A 870 43.01 -18.62 -1.02
CA PHE A 870 42.19 -18.78 0.19
C PHE A 870 42.22 -17.52 1.06
N VAL A 871 41.02 -17.02 1.40
CA VAL A 871 40.82 -15.91 2.32
C VAL A 871 40.26 -16.48 3.63
N ASN A 872 41.03 -16.38 4.70
CA ASN A 872 40.59 -16.85 6.02
C ASN A 872 39.68 -15.80 6.66
N ALA A 873 38.39 -15.84 6.36
CA ALA A 873 37.38 -15.10 7.12
C ALA A 873 37.10 -15.84 8.43
N VAL A 874 37.92 -15.61 9.45
CA VAL A 874 37.53 -15.91 10.83
C VAL A 874 36.73 -14.71 11.30
N ALA A 875 35.40 -14.80 11.26
CA ALA A 875 34.54 -13.76 11.79
C ALA A 875 34.83 -13.59 13.29
N GLN A 876 35.31 -12.40 13.66
CA GLN A 876 35.08 -11.85 15.00
C GLN A 876 33.57 -11.55 15.07
N GLY A 877 32.77 -12.56 15.37
CA GLY A 877 31.36 -12.37 15.70
C GLY A 877 31.27 -11.87 17.12
N GLU A 878 30.92 -10.59 17.31
CA GLU A 878 30.27 -10.20 18.56
C GLU A 878 29.03 -11.08 18.74
N PRO A 879 28.74 -11.55 19.96
CA PRO A 879 27.49 -12.26 20.21
C PRO A 879 26.32 -11.31 19.91
N ARG A 880 25.43 -11.71 18.99
CA ARG A 880 24.11 -11.11 18.83
C ARG A 880 23.20 -11.59 19.96
#